data_AF-A0A426FL81-F1
#
_entry.id   AF-A0A426FL81-F1
#
_cell.length_a   1.000
_cell.length_b   1.000
_cell.length_c   1.000
_cell.angle_alpha   90.00
_cell.angle_beta   90.00
_cell.angle_gamma   90.00
#
_symmetry.space_group_name_H-M   'P 1'
#
loop_
_entity.id
_entity.type
_entity.pdbx_description
1 polymer ?
#
loop_
_entity_poly.entity_id
_entity_poly.type
_entity_poly.pdbx_seq_one_letter_code
_entity_poly.pdbx_strand_id
1 'polypeptide(L)'
;MIELHQKRAAVIGLGQSGLAMARWLARAGCSRVQVFDDRAQPPGLEQLRTLVPEATFESRPLDASLLGDAAGVSAPEASNDGSGPARNGTAAASQPSADAALADAGEITVAQAASPAADRPVVHLPYGQVWPDDEDDDDTDGSTSGATAGDAASAAEAALPDLSDQPFDLLAWSPGVSIETGGGQQLFEAARRRGIPVVGELDLFMDAVTTLQAQGADTQVVAITGTNGKTTVTRLCAFLANEAGVEAVACGNISPSLLDALMDRLGDTPIEAMPADEAESVPASTALAARSEEHLTRVMQPDTMQADASSRAAASVANDIQENAPAGSTDSDSASVTEQEATSAKAATEGAAARISSALAEAEQALTAADVPTTDEDAPVFLPPPVQPKREPSAAAKKMPRLWALELSSFQLAVARPPAVQAATVLNVTPDHFDWHGSMQNYRAAKMRIYEAARRRVINLDDSLADPDIPTPWELAAAEAAAAAEAAQPVKGRGRKARPKKVVEPERAPRTDFSLHTPHTAPAFGLVREGGLAWLTEAMAEEMPTGGRRRKQAEPVEFILNRMMPADALRVQGAHNHANVLAALALLRACNVPMRAMLHALRAFVPDHHRCEPVTVVNGIEYIDDSKGTNIGATVAALQGLGRRAVLIAGGVGKDQDFSLLAPSVAAHARAVVLIGRDAPLLRDALADTGVPLHDATDMDAAVRLCATLAQPGDVVLLSPACASFDMFTGYAQRGDVFAQAVRSMAEEAGQPC
;
A
#
# COMPACT_ATOMS: atom_id res chain seq x y z
N MET A 1 9.34 -19.54 -10.02
CA MET A 1 10.00 -19.45 -8.70
C MET A 1 11.47 -19.22 -8.95
N ILE A 2 12.11 -18.36 -8.15
CA ILE A 2 13.52 -18.01 -8.25
C ILE A 2 14.33 -19.06 -7.48
N GLU A 3 15.29 -19.71 -8.14
CA GLU A 3 16.24 -20.60 -7.47
C GLU A 3 17.36 -19.77 -6.83
N LEU A 4 17.36 -19.70 -5.50
CA LEU A 4 18.30 -18.87 -4.72
C LEU A 4 19.55 -19.61 -4.26
N HIS A 5 19.53 -20.94 -4.23
CA HIS A 5 20.63 -21.74 -3.70
C HIS A 5 21.90 -21.53 -4.52
N GLN A 6 23.02 -21.32 -3.83
CA GLN A 6 24.35 -21.01 -4.39
C GLN A 6 24.45 -19.75 -5.26
N LYS A 7 23.39 -18.95 -5.41
CA LYS A 7 23.44 -17.68 -6.15
C LYS A 7 24.25 -16.60 -5.41
N ARG A 8 24.82 -15.68 -6.16
CA ARG A 8 25.48 -14.44 -5.71
C ARG A 8 24.45 -13.31 -5.80
N ALA A 9 23.91 -12.90 -4.66
CA ALA A 9 22.89 -11.85 -4.60
C ALA A 9 23.48 -10.51 -4.16
N ALA A 10 23.02 -9.42 -4.79
CA ALA A 10 23.26 -8.06 -4.33
C ALA A 10 21.96 -7.43 -3.82
N VAL A 11 21.94 -6.98 -2.57
CA VAL A 11 20.84 -6.21 -1.98
C VAL A 11 21.11 -4.71 -2.19
N ILE A 12 20.16 -4.01 -2.80
CA ILE A 12 20.25 -2.59 -3.14
C ILE A 12 19.39 -1.78 -2.16
N GLY A 13 20.05 -1.05 -1.24
CA GLY A 13 19.45 -0.26 -0.16
C GLY A 13 19.21 -1.06 1.14
N LEU A 14 19.72 -0.56 2.27
CA LEU A 14 19.65 -1.21 3.59
C LEU A 14 18.70 -0.49 4.55
N GLY A 15 17.41 -0.54 4.22
CA GLY A 15 16.31 -0.29 5.16
C GLY A 15 15.75 -1.60 5.76
N GLN A 16 14.55 -1.55 6.34
CA GLN A 16 13.85 -2.73 6.88
C GLN A 16 13.71 -3.87 5.85
N SER A 17 13.09 -3.61 4.69
CA SER A 17 12.98 -4.60 3.61
C SER A 17 14.36 -5.08 3.12
N GLY A 18 15.37 -4.21 3.05
CA GLY A 18 16.74 -4.57 2.65
C GLY A 18 17.37 -5.59 3.61
N LEU A 19 17.25 -5.35 4.92
CA LEU A 19 17.70 -6.28 5.96
C LEU A 19 16.93 -7.61 5.89
N ALA A 20 15.61 -7.56 5.77
CA ALA A 20 14.76 -8.75 5.68
C ALA A 20 15.09 -9.62 4.46
N MET A 21 15.36 -8.99 3.30
CA MET A 21 15.85 -9.68 2.11
C MET A 21 17.26 -10.27 2.31
N ALA A 22 18.19 -9.54 2.92
CA ALA A 22 19.54 -10.07 3.19
C ALA A 22 19.49 -11.33 4.07
N ARG A 23 18.68 -11.31 5.14
CA ARG A 23 18.39 -12.48 6.01
C ARG A 23 17.79 -13.64 5.21
N TRP A 24 16.80 -13.36 4.36
CA TRP A 24 16.13 -14.38 3.56
C TRP A 24 17.05 -15.03 2.52
N LEU A 25 17.88 -14.25 1.85
CA LEU A 25 18.86 -14.74 0.86
C LEU A 25 19.92 -15.64 1.50
N ALA A 26 20.44 -15.22 2.66
CA ALA A 26 21.35 -16.05 3.46
C ALA A 26 20.67 -17.36 3.91
N ARG A 27 19.45 -17.27 4.45
CA ARG A 27 18.61 -18.43 4.81
C ARG A 27 18.35 -19.38 3.64
N ALA A 28 18.14 -18.86 2.44
CA ALA A 28 17.92 -19.64 1.23
C ALA A 28 19.21 -20.29 0.67
N GLY A 29 20.36 -20.01 1.30
CA GLY A 29 21.65 -20.60 0.94
C GLY A 29 22.29 -19.98 -0.30
N CYS A 30 22.11 -18.67 -0.54
CA CYS A 30 22.95 -17.93 -1.49
C CYS A 30 24.44 -18.08 -1.12
N SER A 31 25.32 -18.24 -2.11
CA SER A 31 26.77 -18.40 -1.89
C SER A 31 27.46 -17.10 -1.49
N ARG A 32 26.85 -15.96 -1.82
CA ARG A 32 27.28 -14.62 -1.43
C ARG A 32 26.06 -13.71 -1.32
N VAL A 33 25.97 -12.96 -0.23
CA VAL A 33 25.05 -11.83 -0.06
C VAL A 33 25.89 -10.57 0.11
N GLN A 34 25.82 -9.66 -0.86
CA GLN A 34 26.47 -8.35 -0.81
C GLN A 34 25.38 -7.29 -0.64
N VAL A 35 25.57 -6.33 0.25
CA VAL A 35 24.63 -5.22 0.48
C VAL A 35 25.29 -3.91 0.09
N PHE A 36 24.57 -3.10 -0.66
CA PHE A 36 24.97 -1.76 -1.09
C PHE A 36 24.00 -0.71 -0.60
N ASP A 37 24.51 0.43 -0.14
CA ASP A 37 23.73 1.61 0.23
C ASP A 37 24.56 2.87 -0.06
N ASP A 38 23.91 3.99 -0.38
CA ASP A 38 24.62 5.26 -0.62
C ASP A 38 25.03 5.98 0.68
N ARG A 39 24.45 5.59 1.82
CA ARG A 39 24.80 6.10 3.15
C ARG A 39 25.95 5.28 3.75
N ALA A 40 26.82 5.94 4.51
CA ALA A 40 27.90 5.27 5.24
C ALA A 40 27.41 4.49 6.48
N GLN A 41 26.28 4.91 7.06
CA GLN A 41 25.60 4.28 8.18
C GLN A 41 24.08 4.24 7.91
N PRO A 42 23.59 3.32 7.07
CA PRO A 42 22.16 3.12 6.89
C PRO A 42 21.53 2.41 8.11
N PRO A 43 20.22 2.58 8.36
CA PRO A 43 19.58 2.15 9.61
C PRO A 43 19.74 0.65 9.94
N GLY A 44 19.76 -0.22 8.92
CA GLY A 44 19.89 -1.67 9.12
C GLY A 44 21.32 -2.20 9.29
N LEU A 45 22.36 -1.36 9.34
CA LEU A 45 23.76 -1.80 9.28
C LEU A 45 24.24 -2.59 10.50
N GLU A 46 23.80 -2.21 11.71
CA GLU A 46 24.20 -2.92 12.95
C GLU A 46 23.52 -4.29 13.05
N GLN A 47 22.23 -4.34 12.72
CA GLN A 47 21.45 -5.56 12.67
C GLN A 47 21.95 -6.48 11.55
N LEU A 48 22.35 -5.96 10.38
CA LEU A 48 22.94 -6.77 9.30
C LEU A 48 24.19 -7.51 9.80
N ARG A 49 25.12 -6.79 10.43
CA ARG A 49 26.38 -7.35 10.98
C ARG A 49 26.14 -8.40 12.07
N THR A 50 25.04 -8.28 12.81
CA THR A 50 24.68 -9.18 13.92
C THR A 50 23.89 -10.40 13.46
N LEU A 51 22.95 -10.22 12.53
CA LEU A 51 21.98 -11.24 12.08
C LEU A 51 22.44 -12.01 10.84
N VAL A 52 23.33 -11.41 10.02
CA VAL A 52 23.86 -12.00 8.78
C VAL A 52 25.36 -11.68 8.67
N PRO A 53 26.22 -12.18 9.59
CA PRO A 53 27.65 -11.85 9.63
C PRO A 53 28.44 -12.28 8.38
N GLU A 54 27.89 -13.20 7.58
CA GLU A 54 28.41 -13.61 6.27
C GLU A 54 28.11 -12.62 5.13
N ALA A 55 27.18 -11.68 5.33
CA ALA A 55 26.86 -10.65 4.35
C ALA A 55 27.88 -9.50 4.41
N THR A 56 28.37 -9.11 3.24
CA THR A 56 29.30 -7.98 3.10
C THR A 56 28.55 -6.68 2.82
N PHE A 57 28.99 -5.57 3.42
CA PHE A 57 28.42 -4.24 3.20
C PHE A 57 29.44 -3.31 2.52
N GLU A 58 29.00 -2.56 1.51
CA GLU A 58 29.79 -1.54 0.81
C GLU A 58 28.96 -0.26 0.63
N SER A 59 29.46 0.87 1.12
CA SER A 59 28.81 2.17 0.94
C SER A 59 29.33 2.87 -0.31
N ARG A 60 28.43 3.18 -1.25
CA ARG A 60 28.76 3.82 -2.55
C ARG A 60 27.50 4.28 -3.30
N PRO A 61 27.63 5.19 -4.28
CA PRO A 61 26.52 5.56 -5.16
C PRO A 61 25.82 4.34 -5.78
N LEU A 62 24.48 4.34 -5.71
CA LEU A 62 23.63 3.28 -6.26
C LEU A 62 23.33 3.57 -7.75
N ASP A 63 24.36 3.49 -8.58
CA ASP A 63 24.30 3.75 -10.03
C ASP A 63 24.84 2.57 -10.86
N ALA A 64 24.86 2.72 -12.19
CA ALA A 64 25.28 1.68 -13.12
C ALA A 64 26.74 1.21 -12.92
N SER A 65 27.60 1.96 -12.22
CA SER A 65 28.98 1.56 -11.90
C SER A 65 29.05 0.31 -11.01
N LEU A 66 27.99 -0.01 -10.26
CA LEU A 66 27.89 -1.23 -9.45
C LEU A 66 27.97 -2.52 -10.29
N LEU A 67 27.56 -2.45 -11.56
CA LEU A 67 27.67 -3.57 -12.50
C LEU A 67 28.92 -3.45 -13.39
N GLY A 68 29.67 -2.35 -13.29
CA GLY A 68 30.84 -2.06 -14.13
C GLY A 68 30.55 -1.28 -15.42
N ASP A 69 29.37 -0.68 -15.56
CA ASP A 69 29.08 0.24 -16.68
C ASP A 69 29.79 1.59 -16.45
N ALA A 70 31.08 1.65 -16.79
CA ALA A 70 31.91 2.87 -16.74
C ALA A 70 32.23 3.42 -18.14
N ALA A 71 31.22 3.52 -19.03
CA ALA A 71 31.29 4.25 -20.29
C ALA A 71 29.87 4.46 -20.89
N GLY A 72 29.47 5.70 -21.20
CA GLY A 72 28.29 5.91 -22.06
C GLY A 72 27.53 7.24 -21.96
N VAL A 73 27.65 8.00 -20.87
CA VAL A 73 26.99 9.32 -20.75
C VAL A 73 28.04 10.39 -20.46
N SER A 74 28.44 11.11 -21.50
CA SER A 74 29.27 12.31 -21.37
C SER A 74 28.46 13.44 -20.73
N ALA A 75 28.74 13.76 -19.48
CA ALA A 75 28.43 15.08 -18.95
C ALA A 75 29.17 16.15 -19.77
N PRO A 76 28.62 17.36 -19.96
CA PRO A 76 29.32 18.42 -20.66
C PRO A 76 30.46 18.94 -19.77
N GLU A 77 31.69 18.51 -20.04
CA GLU A 77 32.87 19.06 -19.38
C GLU A 77 33.01 20.55 -19.71
N ALA A 78 33.10 21.37 -18.67
CA ALA A 78 33.41 22.79 -18.82
C ALA A 78 34.86 22.93 -19.31
N SER A 79 35.02 23.34 -20.57
CA SER A 79 36.32 23.57 -21.20
C SER A 79 37.08 24.71 -20.48
N ASN A 80 37.98 24.34 -19.58
CA ASN A 80 38.87 25.26 -18.88
C ASN A 80 40.25 25.26 -19.55
N ASP A 81 40.32 25.79 -20.78
CA ASP A 81 41.59 26.01 -21.48
C ASP A 81 42.31 27.21 -20.87
N GLY A 82 43.46 26.94 -20.24
CA GLY A 82 44.25 27.94 -19.54
C GLY A 82 45.37 28.57 -20.37
N SER A 83 46.03 29.53 -19.71
CA SER A 83 47.34 30.13 -20.03
C SER A 83 47.39 31.37 -20.96
N GLY A 84 47.81 32.49 -20.36
CA GLY A 84 48.19 33.75 -21.01
C GLY A 84 48.69 34.72 -19.93
N PRO A 85 49.96 35.17 -19.91
CA PRO A 85 50.56 35.73 -18.71
C PRO A 85 50.36 37.25 -18.53
N ALA A 86 50.16 37.63 -17.26
CA ALA A 86 50.49 38.89 -16.58
C ALA A 86 50.59 40.22 -17.37
N ARG A 87 49.77 41.21 -16.97
CA ARG A 87 50.17 42.64 -16.94
C ARG A 87 49.32 43.47 -15.97
N ASN A 88 49.95 44.50 -15.41
CA ASN A 88 49.43 45.37 -14.34
C ASN A 88 48.22 46.22 -14.75
N GLY A 89 47.36 46.58 -13.78
CA GLY A 89 46.32 47.61 -13.95
C GLY A 89 45.60 47.96 -12.63
N THR A 90 45.92 49.13 -12.08
CA THR A 90 45.37 49.69 -10.82
C THR A 90 43.99 50.34 -10.97
N ALA A 91 43.36 50.60 -9.81
CA ALA A 91 42.22 51.51 -9.56
C ALA A 91 40.83 50.99 -9.99
N ALA A 92 39.70 51.16 -9.31
CA ALA A 92 39.24 51.80 -8.05
C ALA A 92 37.96 52.62 -8.35
N ALA A 93 36.94 52.45 -7.50
CA ALA A 93 35.74 53.30 -7.36
C ALA A 93 34.85 53.54 -8.61
N SER A 94 33.57 53.14 -8.53
CA SER A 94 32.46 54.05 -8.13
C SER A 94 31.06 53.51 -8.52
N GLN A 95 30.14 53.51 -7.56
CA GLN A 95 28.71 53.75 -7.79
C GLN A 95 28.49 55.27 -7.94
N PRO A 96 27.47 55.79 -8.66
CA PRO A 96 26.03 55.57 -8.41
C PRO A 96 25.23 55.37 -9.74
N SER A 97 23.89 55.39 -9.85
CA SER A 97 22.81 56.08 -9.12
C SER A 97 21.42 55.46 -9.38
N ALA A 98 20.40 55.95 -8.68
CA ALA A 98 19.02 55.45 -8.69
C ALA A 98 18.02 56.33 -9.46
N ASP A 99 16.77 55.84 -9.49
CA ASP A 99 15.47 56.52 -9.63
C ASP A 99 14.89 56.95 -11.00
N ALA A 100 13.88 56.18 -11.39
CA ALA A 100 12.46 56.57 -11.57
C ALA A 100 12.02 57.55 -12.69
N ALA A 101 11.08 57.06 -13.52
CA ALA A 101 9.77 57.71 -13.74
C ALA A 101 8.75 56.74 -14.40
N LEU A 102 7.45 56.92 -14.11
CA LEU A 102 6.35 56.19 -14.75
C LEU A 102 5.98 56.82 -16.10
N ALA A 103 5.45 56.03 -17.05
CA ALA A 103 4.00 56.01 -17.37
C ALA A 103 3.63 55.42 -18.75
N ASP A 104 2.48 54.74 -18.73
CA ASP A 104 1.47 54.62 -19.80
C ASP A 104 1.57 53.54 -20.90
N ALA A 105 0.40 53.28 -21.49
CA ALA A 105 -0.06 52.02 -22.06
C ALA A 105 0.51 51.59 -23.43
N GLY A 106 0.50 50.28 -23.64
CA GLY A 106 0.65 49.64 -24.95
C GLY A 106 0.32 48.15 -24.87
N GLU A 107 -0.57 47.67 -25.73
CA GLU A 107 -0.89 46.24 -25.87
C GLU A 107 0.37 45.44 -26.23
N ILE A 108 0.65 44.34 -25.52
CA ILE A 108 1.70 43.40 -25.92
C ILE A 108 1.10 42.01 -26.10
N THR A 109 1.22 41.55 -27.35
CA THR A 109 0.88 40.22 -27.86
C THR A 109 1.48 39.09 -27.04
N VAL A 110 0.75 37.98 -26.95
CA VAL A 110 1.23 36.68 -26.44
C VAL A 110 2.51 36.27 -27.19
N ALA A 111 3.66 36.42 -26.54
CA ALA A 111 4.94 35.94 -27.05
C ALA A 111 5.05 34.44 -26.80
N GLN A 112 5.51 33.71 -27.82
CA GLN A 112 5.63 32.26 -27.81
C GLN A 112 6.65 31.82 -26.75
N ALA A 113 6.22 31.00 -25.78
CA ALA A 113 7.14 30.24 -24.95
C ALA A 113 7.96 29.30 -25.84
N ALA A 114 9.27 29.25 -25.62
CA ALA A 114 10.17 28.39 -26.39
C ALA A 114 9.80 26.91 -26.15
N SER A 115 9.78 26.13 -27.24
CA SER A 115 9.48 24.70 -27.18
C SER A 115 10.51 23.98 -26.30
N PRO A 116 10.10 23.19 -25.29
CA PRO A 116 10.96 22.13 -24.79
C PRO A 116 11.20 21.11 -25.91
N ALA A 117 12.33 20.39 -25.83
CA ALA A 117 12.67 19.36 -26.80
C ALA A 117 11.63 18.23 -26.76
N ALA A 118 11.39 17.59 -27.92
CA ALA A 118 10.34 16.59 -28.05
C ALA A 118 10.63 15.33 -27.22
N ASP A 119 9.84 15.13 -26.16
CA ASP A 119 9.74 13.83 -25.50
C ASP A 119 9.33 12.75 -26.50
N ARG A 120 10.12 11.68 -26.56
CA ARG A 120 9.71 10.44 -27.22
C ARG A 120 8.91 9.62 -26.21
N PRO A 121 7.71 9.12 -26.56
CA PRO A 121 6.98 8.23 -25.67
C PRO A 121 7.78 6.95 -25.46
N VAL A 122 8.19 6.68 -24.22
CA VAL A 122 8.74 5.39 -23.81
C VAL A 122 7.59 4.39 -23.79
N VAL A 123 7.47 3.60 -24.86
CA VAL A 123 6.46 2.53 -24.93
C VAL A 123 6.89 1.40 -23.98
N HIS A 124 6.25 1.34 -22.82
CA HIS A 124 6.33 0.15 -21.96
C HIS A 124 5.68 -1.03 -22.68
N LEU A 125 6.51 -1.98 -23.11
CA LEU A 125 6.04 -3.29 -23.56
C LEU A 125 5.83 -4.19 -22.33
N PRO A 126 4.73 -4.96 -22.26
CA PRO A 126 4.43 -5.81 -21.12
C PRO A 126 5.44 -6.97 -20.99
N TYR A 127 5.78 -7.28 -19.75
CA TYR A 127 6.64 -8.41 -19.39
C TYR A 127 5.84 -9.72 -19.56
N GLY A 128 6.22 -10.59 -20.50
CA GLY A 128 5.49 -11.86 -20.70
C GLY A 128 5.56 -12.54 -22.07
N GLN A 129 6.69 -12.51 -22.77
CA GLN A 129 6.92 -13.47 -23.87
C GLN A 129 7.45 -14.77 -23.26
N VAL A 130 6.59 -15.79 -23.22
CA VAL A 130 6.99 -17.19 -23.01
C VAL A 130 7.77 -17.62 -24.25
N TRP A 131 9.00 -18.12 -24.07
CA TRP A 131 9.76 -18.77 -25.13
C TRP A 131 9.06 -20.10 -25.45
N PRO A 132 8.84 -20.47 -26.72
CA PRO A 132 8.37 -21.81 -27.05
C PRO A 132 9.39 -22.85 -26.57
N ASP A 133 8.92 -23.92 -25.93
CA ASP A 133 9.74 -25.11 -25.74
C ASP A 133 9.93 -25.75 -27.13
N ASP A 134 11.18 -25.83 -27.61
CA ASP A 134 11.51 -26.57 -28.83
C ASP A 134 11.53 -28.08 -28.49
N GLU A 135 10.61 -28.84 -29.08
CA GLU A 135 10.61 -30.30 -29.00
C GLU A 135 11.74 -30.87 -29.89
N ASP A 136 12.59 -31.74 -29.32
CA ASP A 136 13.62 -32.48 -30.06
C ASP A 136 12.98 -33.38 -31.13
N ASP A 137 13.34 -33.18 -32.40
CA ASP A 137 13.14 -34.17 -33.47
C ASP A 137 14.48 -34.36 -34.21
N ASP A 138 15.12 -35.48 -33.93
CA ASP A 138 16.44 -35.90 -34.43
C ASP A 138 16.23 -36.78 -35.67
N ASP A 139 16.67 -36.34 -36.86
CA ASP A 139 16.81 -37.26 -38.00
C ASP A 139 17.84 -36.82 -39.06
N THR A 140 18.32 -37.80 -39.82
CA THR A 140 19.71 -37.84 -40.31
C THR A 140 19.93 -37.61 -41.82
N ASP A 141 21.22 -37.43 -42.16
CA ASP A 141 21.89 -37.70 -43.45
C ASP A 141 21.73 -36.78 -44.68
N GLY A 142 22.85 -36.59 -45.41
CA GLY A 142 22.81 -36.22 -46.84
C GLY A 142 23.90 -35.26 -47.33
N SER A 143 25.07 -35.77 -47.71
CA SER A 143 26.13 -34.96 -48.34
C SER A 143 25.82 -34.55 -49.79
N THR A 144 26.19 -33.34 -50.24
CA THR A 144 27.25 -33.11 -51.27
C THR A 144 27.41 -31.63 -51.71
N SER A 145 28.61 -31.35 -52.21
CA SER A 145 29.18 -30.08 -52.68
C SER A 145 28.46 -29.32 -53.83
N GLY A 146 28.53 -27.98 -53.82
CA GLY A 146 28.35 -27.13 -55.01
C GLY A 146 28.46 -25.62 -54.72
N ALA A 147 29.43 -24.92 -55.32
CA ALA A 147 29.60 -23.47 -55.23
C ALA A 147 28.80 -22.74 -56.36
N THR A 148 28.58 -21.42 -56.46
CA THR A 148 29.24 -20.20 -55.92
C THR A 148 28.27 -18.99 -55.86
N ALA A 149 28.64 -17.98 -55.05
CA ALA A 149 28.40 -16.52 -55.24
C ALA A 149 27.02 -15.86 -54.97
N GLY A 150 27.02 -14.75 -54.22
CA GLY A 150 26.03 -13.67 -54.35
C GLY A 150 25.54 -13.01 -53.05
N ASP A 151 26.25 -11.99 -52.58
CA ASP A 151 25.95 -11.07 -51.47
C ASP A 151 24.46 -10.78 -51.11
N ALA A 152 24.12 -10.86 -49.81
CA ALA A 152 23.50 -9.77 -49.05
C ALA A 152 23.35 -10.09 -47.54
N ALA A 153 24.05 -9.32 -46.71
CA ALA A 153 23.93 -9.10 -45.26
C ALA A 153 22.96 -9.98 -44.44
N SER A 154 23.52 -10.72 -43.48
CA SER A 154 22.80 -11.42 -42.41
C SER A 154 21.99 -10.47 -41.53
N ALA A 155 20.73 -10.84 -41.26
CA ALA A 155 20.09 -10.44 -40.02
C ALA A 155 20.83 -11.19 -38.89
N ALA A 156 21.47 -10.45 -37.98
CA ALA A 156 22.11 -11.05 -36.83
C ALA A 156 21.04 -11.56 -35.87
N GLU A 157 20.94 -12.89 -35.72
CA GLU A 157 20.41 -13.48 -34.50
C GLU A 157 21.26 -12.96 -33.35
N ALA A 158 20.63 -12.21 -32.44
CA ALA A 158 21.31 -11.69 -31.27
C ALA A 158 21.61 -12.87 -30.34
N ALA A 159 22.86 -13.35 -30.37
CA ALA A 159 23.34 -14.35 -29.43
C ALA A 159 23.02 -13.90 -27.99
N LEU A 160 22.49 -14.83 -27.20
CA LEU A 160 22.29 -14.61 -25.77
C LEU A 160 23.64 -14.15 -25.15
N PRO A 161 23.65 -13.08 -24.35
CA PRO A 161 24.89 -12.56 -23.80
C PRO A 161 25.56 -13.61 -22.90
N ASP A 162 26.88 -13.74 -23.02
CA ASP A 162 27.67 -14.59 -22.13
C ASP A 162 27.56 -14.06 -20.70
N LEU A 163 26.88 -14.83 -19.84
CA LEU A 163 26.59 -14.46 -18.45
C LEU A 163 27.78 -14.74 -17.50
N SER A 164 28.86 -15.37 -17.97
CA SER A 164 29.94 -15.86 -17.11
C SER A 164 30.76 -14.76 -16.41
N ASP A 165 30.79 -13.55 -16.98
CA ASP A 165 31.53 -12.40 -16.45
C ASP A 165 30.64 -11.44 -15.60
N GLN A 166 29.41 -11.84 -15.26
CA GLN A 166 28.51 -11.01 -14.44
C GLN A 166 28.89 -11.08 -12.94
N PRO A 167 28.86 -9.96 -12.20
CA PRO A 167 29.27 -9.92 -10.79
C PRO A 167 28.25 -10.57 -9.83
N PHE A 168 26.96 -10.56 -10.20
CA PHE A 168 25.84 -11.05 -9.41
C PHE A 168 24.85 -11.80 -10.29
N ASP A 169 24.16 -12.79 -9.72
CA ASP A 169 23.16 -13.61 -10.41
C ASP A 169 21.73 -13.06 -10.23
N LEU A 170 21.52 -12.16 -9.25
CA LEU A 170 20.27 -11.43 -9.01
C LEU A 170 20.50 -10.14 -8.19
N LEU A 171 19.63 -9.15 -8.38
CA LEU A 171 19.55 -7.94 -7.55
C LEU A 171 18.26 -7.97 -6.71
N ALA A 172 18.39 -7.94 -5.39
CA ALA A 172 17.27 -7.80 -4.45
C ALA A 172 17.10 -6.32 -4.10
N TRP A 173 15.98 -5.72 -4.52
CA TRP A 173 15.83 -4.27 -4.58
C TRP A 173 14.94 -3.74 -3.44
N SER A 174 15.50 -2.87 -2.60
CA SER A 174 14.75 -2.26 -1.51
C SER A 174 13.81 -1.18 -2.05
N PRO A 175 12.54 -1.12 -1.59
CA PRO A 175 11.57 -0.13 -2.08
C PRO A 175 12.00 1.34 -1.91
N GLY A 176 12.91 1.63 -0.96
CA GLY A 176 13.43 2.98 -0.74
C GLY A 176 14.34 3.53 -1.86
N VAL A 177 14.75 2.71 -2.83
CA VAL A 177 15.60 3.13 -3.96
C VAL A 177 14.74 3.24 -5.23
N SER A 178 14.64 4.42 -5.84
CA SER A 178 13.83 4.60 -7.05
C SER A 178 14.40 3.87 -8.26
N ILE A 179 13.51 3.26 -9.05
CA ILE A 179 13.82 2.73 -10.39
C ILE A 179 13.47 3.72 -11.51
N GLU A 180 12.87 4.86 -11.17
CA GLU A 180 12.33 5.85 -12.11
C GLU A 180 13.08 7.20 -12.05
N THR A 181 13.84 7.45 -10.99
CA THR A 181 14.64 8.68 -10.80
C THR A 181 16.06 8.38 -10.31
N GLY A 182 16.98 9.33 -10.55
CA GLY A 182 18.33 9.33 -9.99
C GLY A 182 19.27 8.21 -10.46
N GLY A 183 20.21 7.80 -9.60
CA GLY A 183 21.16 6.72 -9.90
C GLY A 183 20.48 5.34 -9.98
N GLY A 184 19.45 5.11 -9.18
CA GLY A 184 18.73 3.84 -9.12
C GLY A 184 18.07 3.48 -10.46
N GLN A 185 17.52 4.46 -11.18
CA GLN A 185 17.07 4.26 -12.57
C GLN A 185 18.22 3.72 -13.46
N GLN A 186 19.40 4.34 -13.40
CA GLN A 186 20.56 3.94 -14.23
C GLN A 186 21.01 2.51 -13.92
N LEU A 187 21.02 2.14 -12.64
CA LEU A 187 21.33 0.78 -12.19
C LEU A 187 20.26 -0.22 -12.63
N PHE A 188 18.98 0.11 -12.50
CA PHE A 188 17.86 -0.75 -12.90
C PHE A 188 17.86 -1.00 -14.42
N GLU A 189 18.09 0.04 -15.22
CA GLU A 189 18.25 -0.07 -16.67
C GLU A 189 19.49 -0.87 -17.07
N ALA A 190 20.61 -0.74 -16.35
CA ALA A 190 21.82 -1.53 -16.57
C ALA A 190 21.62 -3.02 -16.24
N ALA A 191 20.93 -3.33 -15.14
CA ALA A 191 20.54 -4.70 -14.78
C ALA A 191 19.66 -5.33 -15.87
N ARG A 192 18.63 -4.58 -16.33
CA ARG A 192 17.74 -5.00 -17.42
C ARG A 192 18.50 -5.22 -18.73
N ARG A 193 19.43 -4.34 -19.12
CA ARG A 193 20.27 -4.51 -20.32
C ARG A 193 21.15 -5.76 -20.27
N ARG A 194 21.54 -6.20 -19.07
CA ARG A 194 22.38 -7.39 -18.85
C ARG A 194 21.59 -8.68 -18.59
N GLY A 195 20.26 -8.59 -18.54
CA GLY A 195 19.39 -9.73 -18.21
C GLY A 195 19.48 -10.18 -16.74
N ILE A 196 20.05 -9.37 -15.84
CA ILE A 196 20.14 -9.70 -14.41
C ILE A 196 18.73 -9.58 -13.80
N PRO A 197 18.18 -10.63 -13.17
CA PRO A 197 16.90 -10.56 -12.49
C PRO A 197 16.92 -9.52 -11.38
N VAL A 198 15.97 -8.58 -11.41
CA VAL A 198 15.68 -7.68 -10.30
C VAL A 198 14.43 -8.20 -9.58
N VAL A 199 14.51 -8.35 -8.27
CA VAL A 199 13.45 -8.95 -7.43
C VAL A 199 13.20 -8.07 -6.21
N GLY A 200 11.94 -7.88 -5.85
CA GLY A 200 11.56 -7.18 -4.62
C GLY A 200 11.37 -8.14 -3.44
N GLU A 201 11.20 -7.57 -2.24
CA GLU A 201 10.79 -8.32 -1.04
C GLU A 201 9.50 -9.13 -1.27
N LEU A 202 8.54 -8.53 -1.99
CA LEU A 202 7.27 -9.17 -2.37
C LEU A 202 7.46 -10.38 -3.28
N ASP A 203 8.45 -10.37 -4.18
CA ASP A 203 8.73 -11.53 -5.05
C ASP A 203 9.21 -12.73 -4.24
N LEU A 204 10.13 -12.48 -3.30
CA LEU A 204 10.71 -13.49 -2.43
C LEU A 204 9.64 -14.07 -1.48
N PHE A 205 8.77 -13.22 -0.93
CA PHE A 205 7.64 -13.63 -0.12
C PHE A 205 6.63 -14.49 -0.91
N MET A 206 6.21 -14.04 -2.10
CA MET A 206 5.21 -14.75 -2.90
C MET A 206 5.74 -16.09 -3.45
N ASP A 207 7.01 -16.18 -3.84
CA ASP A 207 7.63 -17.44 -4.24
C ASP A 207 7.71 -18.42 -3.05
N ALA A 208 7.99 -17.93 -1.83
CA ALA A 208 8.00 -18.74 -0.63
C ALA A 208 6.60 -19.23 -0.21
N VAL A 209 5.58 -18.36 -0.26
CA VAL A 209 4.17 -18.73 -0.04
C VAL A 209 3.73 -19.78 -1.06
N THR A 210 4.06 -19.61 -2.34
CA THR A 210 3.78 -20.59 -3.41
C THR A 210 4.43 -21.96 -3.10
N THR A 211 5.68 -21.94 -2.63
CA THR A 211 6.41 -23.15 -2.20
C THR A 211 5.73 -23.84 -1.02
N LEU A 212 5.26 -23.07 -0.04
CA LEU A 212 4.57 -23.60 1.16
C LEU A 212 3.17 -24.14 0.82
N GLN A 213 2.43 -23.51 -0.09
CA GLN A 213 1.18 -24.04 -0.64
C GLN A 213 1.40 -25.38 -1.35
N ALA A 214 2.45 -25.51 -2.17
CA ALA A 214 2.83 -26.78 -2.79
C ALA A 214 3.26 -27.86 -1.77
N GLN A 215 3.69 -27.46 -0.56
CA GLN A 215 3.93 -28.33 0.58
C GLN A 215 2.69 -28.59 1.47
N GLY A 216 1.50 -28.15 1.05
CA GLY A 216 0.23 -28.42 1.72
C GLY A 216 -0.28 -27.32 2.67
N ALA A 217 0.26 -26.10 2.63
CA ALA A 217 -0.26 -24.99 3.43
C ALA A 217 -1.61 -24.48 2.88
N ASP A 218 -2.65 -24.52 3.70
CA ASP A 218 -3.96 -23.90 3.41
C ASP A 218 -3.92 -22.39 3.75
N THR A 219 -3.07 -21.66 3.03
CA THR A 219 -2.82 -20.23 3.26
C THR A 219 -3.26 -19.39 2.05
N GLN A 220 -4.01 -18.33 2.31
CA GLN A 220 -4.50 -17.36 1.32
C GLN A 220 -3.82 -16.00 1.53
N VAL A 221 -3.83 -15.16 0.49
CA VAL A 221 -3.24 -13.82 0.54
C VAL A 221 -4.25 -12.79 0.04
N VAL A 222 -4.44 -11.71 0.79
CA VAL A 222 -5.09 -10.47 0.31
C VAL A 222 -4.08 -9.34 0.28
N ALA A 223 -4.13 -8.51 -0.76
CA ALA A 223 -3.18 -7.42 -0.96
C ALA A 223 -3.89 -6.06 -1.03
N ILE A 224 -3.39 -5.09 -0.27
CA ILE A 224 -3.99 -3.78 -0.09
C ILE A 224 -2.97 -2.70 -0.47
N THR A 225 -3.33 -1.83 -1.41
CA THR A 225 -2.60 -0.59 -1.67
C THR A 225 -3.55 0.60 -1.81
N GLY A 226 -2.99 1.78 -1.97
CA GLY A 226 -3.69 3.07 -2.09
C GLY A 226 -2.77 4.21 -1.67
N THR A 227 -3.22 5.45 -1.77
CA THR A 227 -2.54 6.56 -1.09
C THR A 227 -2.86 6.48 0.41
N ASN A 228 -4.15 6.46 0.75
CA ASN A 228 -4.67 6.51 2.10
C ASN A 228 -5.48 5.25 2.50
N GLY A 229 -5.63 5.02 3.81
CA GLY A 229 -6.44 3.92 4.37
C GLY A 229 -5.76 2.55 4.47
N LYS A 230 -4.65 2.34 3.76
CA LYS A 230 -3.86 1.09 3.68
C LYS A 230 -3.77 0.34 5.01
N THR A 231 -3.06 0.91 5.99
CA THR A 231 -2.79 0.27 7.29
C THR A 231 -4.05 -0.10 8.06
N THR A 232 -5.07 0.77 8.01
CA THR A 232 -6.36 0.51 8.65
C THR A 232 -7.05 -0.69 7.99
N VAL A 233 -7.10 -0.77 6.66
CA VAL A 233 -7.72 -1.92 5.97
C VAL A 233 -6.92 -3.20 6.20
N THR A 234 -5.59 -3.16 6.14
CA THR A 234 -4.73 -4.34 6.37
C THR A 234 -4.89 -4.88 7.81
N ARG A 235 -4.83 -4.02 8.83
CA ARG A 235 -5.05 -4.41 10.23
C ARG A 235 -6.49 -4.83 10.49
N LEU A 236 -7.48 -4.17 9.90
CA LEU A 236 -8.89 -4.56 9.97
C LEU A 236 -9.10 -5.95 9.34
N CYS A 237 -8.47 -6.25 8.20
CA CYS A 237 -8.56 -7.57 7.57
C CYS A 237 -8.04 -8.68 8.50
N ALA A 238 -6.87 -8.48 9.12
CA ALA A 238 -6.32 -9.44 10.07
C ALA A 238 -7.18 -9.56 11.34
N PHE A 239 -7.66 -8.44 11.90
CA PHE A 239 -8.54 -8.43 13.08
C PHE A 239 -9.85 -9.20 12.82
N LEU A 240 -10.58 -8.85 11.75
CA LEU A 240 -11.87 -9.48 11.43
C LEU A 240 -11.73 -10.98 11.10
N ALA A 241 -10.63 -11.38 10.47
CA ALA A 241 -10.35 -12.79 10.19
C ALA A 241 -10.04 -13.57 11.49
N ASN A 242 -9.17 -13.05 12.36
CA ASN A 242 -8.83 -13.70 13.64
C ASN A 242 -10.05 -13.85 14.55
N GLU A 243 -10.85 -12.79 14.71
CA GLU A 243 -12.10 -12.82 15.48
C GLU A 243 -13.16 -13.76 14.85
N ALA A 244 -13.07 -14.01 13.54
CA ALA A 244 -13.88 -15.00 12.84
C ALA A 244 -13.31 -16.44 12.91
N GLY A 245 -12.23 -16.67 13.69
CA GLY A 245 -11.59 -17.98 13.83
C GLY A 245 -10.71 -18.38 12.65
N VAL A 246 -10.33 -17.44 11.78
CA VAL A 246 -9.42 -17.63 10.66
C VAL A 246 -8.10 -16.95 10.99
N GLU A 247 -7.10 -17.73 11.40
CA GLU A 247 -5.79 -17.18 11.77
C GLU A 247 -5.20 -16.32 10.65
N ALA A 248 -4.93 -15.06 10.96
CA ALA A 248 -4.48 -14.06 9.99
C ALA A 248 -3.34 -13.21 10.52
N VAL A 249 -2.38 -12.88 9.64
CA VAL A 249 -1.25 -11.99 9.92
C VAL A 249 -1.30 -10.76 9.02
N ALA A 250 -1.19 -9.57 9.61
CA ALA A 250 -0.97 -8.31 8.90
C ALA A 250 0.54 -8.03 8.81
N CYS A 251 1.06 -7.74 7.61
CA CYS A 251 2.47 -7.45 7.38
C CYS A 251 2.70 -6.62 6.11
N GLY A 252 3.94 -6.18 5.88
CA GLY A 252 4.40 -5.63 4.61
C GLY A 252 5.04 -4.26 4.74
N ASN A 253 4.44 -3.24 4.11
CA ASN A 253 4.82 -1.83 4.32
C ASN A 253 4.50 -1.31 5.75
N ILE A 254 3.94 -2.17 6.60
CA ILE A 254 3.78 -1.98 8.04
C ILE A 254 4.59 -3.06 8.77
N SER A 255 5.15 -2.75 9.94
CA SER A 255 5.84 -3.75 10.75
C SER A 255 4.86 -4.85 11.21
N PRO A 256 5.23 -6.15 11.13
CA PRO A 256 6.48 -6.69 10.58
C PRO A 256 6.53 -6.69 9.05
N SER A 257 7.73 -6.62 8.47
CA SER A 257 7.96 -6.76 7.02
C SER A 257 7.43 -8.11 6.47
N LEU A 258 7.27 -8.25 5.15
CA LEU A 258 6.76 -9.48 4.55
C LEU A 258 7.63 -10.68 4.92
N LEU A 259 8.95 -10.53 4.75
CA LEU A 259 9.90 -11.62 4.98
C LEU A 259 10.15 -11.85 6.47
N ASP A 260 10.15 -10.82 7.32
CA ASP A 260 10.27 -11.03 8.77
C ASP A 260 9.06 -11.76 9.35
N ALA A 261 7.85 -11.40 8.91
CA ALA A 261 6.61 -12.09 9.31
C ALA A 261 6.61 -13.56 8.86
N LEU A 262 7.15 -13.85 7.67
CA LEU A 262 7.31 -15.22 7.18
C LEU A 262 8.37 -16.01 7.97
N MET A 263 9.52 -15.41 8.25
CA MET A 263 10.62 -16.04 9.01
C MET A 263 10.23 -16.34 10.45
N ASP A 264 9.51 -15.43 11.12
CA ASP A 264 8.90 -15.66 12.44
C ASP A 264 8.01 -16.92 12.43
N ARG A 265 7.10 -17.05 11.45
CA ARG A 265 6.26 -18.24 11.30
C ARG A 265 7.02 -19.51 10.95
N LEU A 266 8.20 -19.42 10.33
CA LEU A 266 9.07 -20.58 10.15
C LEU A 266 9.81 -20.97 11.44
N GLY A 267 9.92 -20.06 12.42
CA GLY A 267 10.55 -20.25 13.72
C GLY A 267 11.96 -19.67 13.83
N ASP A 268 12.29 -18.69 12.99
CA ASP A 268 13.54 -17.94 13.09
C ASP A 268 13.43 -16.83 14.14
N THR A 269 14.56 -16.35 14.67
CA THR A 269 14.57 -15.29 15.69
C THR A 269 13.86 -14.02 15.18
N PRO A 270 12.82 -13.52 15.88
CA PRO A 270 12.21 -12.23 15.58
C PRO A 270 13.23 -11.09 15.75
N ILE A 271 13.12 -10.05 14.93
CA ILE A 271 13.83 -8.79 15.18
C ILE A 271 12.96 -7.97 16.14
N GLU A 272 13.55 -7.37 17.17
CA GLU A 272 12.86 -6.27 17.87
C GLU A 272 12.54 -5.18 16.84
N ALA A 273 11.29 -4.74 16.78
CA ALA A 273 10.85 -3.80 15.76
C ALA A 273 11.72 -2.53 15.81
N MET A 274 12.32 -2.16 14.69
CA MET A 274 12.95 -0.84 14.59
C MET A 274 11.87 0.22 14.88
N PRO A 275 12.19 1.29 15.63
CA PRO A 275 11.24 2.34 15.92
C PRO A 275 10.66 2.87 14.61
N ALA A 276 9.33 3.03 14.56
CA ALA A 276 8.59 3.28 13.33
C ALA A 276 9.06 4.53 12.56
N ASP A 277 9.66 5.48 13.28
CA ASP A 277 10.22 6.74 12.79
C ASP A 277 11.37 6.56 11.77
N GLU A 278 12.10 5.42 11.77
CA GLU A 278 13.22 5.18 10.84
C GLU A 278 12.83 4.49 9.52
N ALA A 279 11.59 4.04 9.36
CA ALA A 279 11.14 3.34 8.15
C ALA A 279 10.65 4.28 7.04
N GLU A 280 10.15 5.47 7.39
CA GLU A 280 9.67 6.49 6.43
C GLU A 280 10.73 7.58 6.11
N SER A 281 11.91 7.52 6.73
CA SER A 281 12.99 8.50 6.52
C SER A 281 13.76 8.24 5.22
N VAL A 282 13.08 8.47 4.09
CA VAL A 282 13.73 8.75 2.80
C VAL A 282 13.73 10.27 2.57
N PRO A 283 14.76 11.00 3.05
CA PRO A 283 15.05 12.32 2.52
C PRO A 283 15.69 12.13 1.14
N ALA A 284 14.92 12.42 0.07
CA ALA A 284 15.53 12.69 -1.22
C ALA A 284 16.48 13.90 -1.07
N SER A 285 17.68 13.81 -1.67
CA SER A 285 18.77 14.82 -1.70
C SER A 285 19.68 14.98 -0.46
N THR A 286 20.67 14.10 -0.33
CA THR A 286 21.99 14.49 0.23
C THR A 286 22.91 14.97 -0.88
N ALA A 287 22.64 16.15 -1.43
CA ALA A 287 23.50 16.80 -2.43
C ALA A 287 23.68 18.32 -2.21
N LEU A 288 23.43 18.87 -1.01
CA LEU A 288 23.80 20.26 -0.67
C LEU A 288 24.03 20.55 0.84
N ALA A 289 24.54 19.58 1.61
CA ALA A 289 24.78 19.74 3.05
C ALA A 289 26.28 19.67 3.44
N ALA A 290 27.15 20.32 2.66
CA ALA A 290 28.58 20.42 2.95
C ALA A 290 29.03 21.90 2.99
N ARG A 291 28.62 22.61 4.05
CA ARG A 291 29.14 23.91 4.58
C ARG A 291 28.15 24.50 5.60
N SER A 292 28.21 24.02 6.85
CA SER A 292 27.69 24.73 8.06
C SER A 292 28.12 24.07 9.39
N GLU A 293 29.24 23.35 9.44
CA GLU A 293 29.80 22.83 10.69
C GLU A 293 30.97 23.68 11.22
N GLU A 294 30.69 24.93 11.61
CA GLU A 294 31.66 25.71 12.41
C GLU A 294 31.02 26.72 13.37
N HIS A 295 29.80 26.47 13.87
CA HIS A 295 29.22 27.36 14.88
C HIS A 295 28.15 26.72 15.78
N LEU A 296 28.54 25.79 16.68
CA LEU A 296 27.83 25.47 17.94
C LEU A 296 28.60 24.52 18.87
N THR A 297 29.86 24.84 19.20
CA THR A 297 30.63 24.14 20.25
C THR A 297 31.17 25.10 21.31
N ARG A 298 30.30 25.54 22.22
CA ARG A 298 30.66 26.07 23.55
C ARG A 298 29.42 26.24 24.42
N VAL A 299 29.29 25.42 25.46
CA VAL A 299 29.18 25.82 26.89
C VAL A 299 28.87 24.59 27.76
N MET A 300 29.73 24.41 28.78
CA MET A 300 29.57 23.61 30.00
C MET A 300 29.64 22.06 29.97
N GLN A 301 30.73 21.60 30.57
CA GLN A 301 30.93 20.26 31.14
C GLN A 301 30.16 20.10 32.48
N PRO A 302 30.01 18.86 32.99
CA PRO A 302 29.13 18.57 34.14
C PRO A 302 29.83 18.69 35.48
N ASP A 303 29.05 18.87 36.55
CA ASP A 303 29.48 18.58 37.92
C ASP A 303 28.51 17.62 38.64
N THR A 304 29.13 16.67 39.32
CA THR A 304 28.59 15.55 40.11
C THR A 304 27.67 15.93 41.27
N MET A 305 26.73 15.05 41.63
CA MET A 305 26.60 14.52 43.01
C MET A 305 25.93 13.12 43.03
N GLN A 306 26.17 12.34 44.09
CA GLN A 306 25.93 10.89 44.17
C GLN A 306 24.80 10.48 45.14
N ALA A 307 24.32 9.23 44.94
CA ALA A 307 23.64 8.35 45.91
C ALA A 307 22.23 8.76 46.39
N ASP A 308 21.28 7.85 46.58
CA ASP A 308 21.45 6.63 47.38
C ASP A 308 20.42 5.48 47.10
N ALA A 309 20.75 4.31 47.65
CA ALA A 309 19.88 3.21 48.10
C ALA A 309 18.87 2.52 47.14
N SER A 310 19.30 1.37 46.62
CA SER A 310 18.42 0.23 46.32
C SER A 310 17.72 -0.30 47.59
N SER A 311 16.48 -0.84 47.49
CA SER A 311 16.16 -2.22 47.93
C SER A 311 14.66 -2.58 47.90
N ARG A 312 14.41 -3.91 47.83
CA ARG A 312 13.14 -4.65 48.08
C ARG A 312 12.08 -4.53 46.96
N ALA A 313 11.99 -5.45 46.01
CA ALA A 313 11.77 -6.92 46.07
C ALA A 313 10.28 -7.31 46.10
N ALA A 314 9.91 -8.17 45.15
CA ALA A 314 8.62 -8.83 45.06
C ALA A 314 8.48 -9.95 46.11
N ALA A 315 7.24 -10.22 46.57
CA ALA A 315 6.64 -11.56 46.73
C ALA A 315 5.41 -11.57 47.67
N SER A 316 4.27 -12.03 47.16
CA SER A 316 3.28 -12.97 47.76
C SER A 316 1.93 -12.77 47.04
N VAL A 317 1.45 -13.72 46.25
CA VAL A 317 0.85 -15.04 46.59
C VAL A 317 -0.56 -14.90 47.17
N ALA A 318 -1.52 -15.52 46.48
CA ALA A 318 -2.93 -15.58 46.84
C ALA A 318 -3.20 -16.51 48.03
N ASN A 319 -4.31 -16.27 48.78
CA ASN A 319 -5.43 -17.23 48.86
C ASN A 319 -6.67 -16.70 49.63
N ASP A 320 -7.79 -17.43 49.44
CA ASP A 320 -8.99 -17.62 50.31
C ASP A 320 -9.90 -16.41 50.65
N ILE A 321 -11.16 -16.31 50.19
CA ILE A 321 -12.36 -17.16 50.37
C ILE A 321 -13.09 -17.00 51.74
N GLN A 322 -14.29 -16.39 51.67
CA GLN A 322 -15.53 -16.52 52.46
C GLN A 322 -15.84 -15.79 53.79
N GLU A 323 -17.16 -15.54 53.93
CA GLU A 323 -17.99 -15.18 55.12
C GLU A 323 -17.78 -13.77 55.74
N ASN A 324 -18.76 -12.84 55.73
CA ASN A 324 -20.16 -12.97 56.17
C ASN A 324 -21.07 -11.80 55.70
N ALA A 325 -22.40 -12.04 55.65
CA ALA A 325 -23.47 -11.02 55.58
C ALA A 325 -24.21 -10.96 56.96
N PRO A 326 -25.07 -9.95 57.31
CA PRO A 326 -26.29 -9.50 56.61
C PRO A 326 -26.39 -7.93 56.53
N ALA A 327 -27.50 -7.20 56.32
CA ALA A 327 -28.96 -7.41 56.20
C ALA A 327 -29.59 -6.23 55.37
N GLY A 328 -30.88 -6.19 54.95
CA GLY A 328 -31.95 -7.21 55.02
C GLY A 328 -33.41 -6.69 54.97
N SER A 329 -33.79 -5.82 54.01
CA SER A 329 -35.18 -5.36 53.75
C SER A 329 -35.42 -5.19 52.23
N THR A 330 -36.20 -6.05 51.56
CA THR A 330 -37.68 -5.97 51.33
C THR A 330 -38.09 -4.68 50.58
N ASP A 331 -38.71 -4.72 49.39
CA ASP A 331 -39.83 -5.60 49.00
C ASP A 331 -39.79 -6.23 47.59
N SER A 332 -40.64 -7.25 47.49
CA SER A 332 -41.32 -7.90 46.34
C SER A 332 -41.62 -6.99 45.13
N ASP A 333 -41.61 -7.49 43.88
CA ASP A 333 -42.63 -8.43 43.36
C ASP A 333 -42.09 -9.53 42.41
N SER A 334 -42.83 -10.64 42.29
CA SER A 334 -42.39 -11.88 41.63
C SER A 334 -43.28 -12.33 40.47
N ALA A 335 -42.67 -12.81 39.38
CA ALA A 335 -43.32 -13.67 38.39
C ALA A 335 -42.40 -14.86 38.06
N SER A 336 -42.85 -16.07 38.38
CA SER A 336 -42.09 -17.32 38.20
C SER A 336 -42.44 -18.03 36.90
N VAL A 337 -41.43 -18.50 36.17
CA VAL A 337 -41.59 -19.43 35.04
C VAL A 337 -41.49 -20.86 35.55
N THR A 338 -42.47 -21.70 35.20
CA THR A 338 -42.60 -23.08 35.69
C THR A 338 -41.81 -24.11 34.88
N GLU A 339 -41.36 -25.19 35.53
CA GLU A 339 -40.51 -26.26 34.98
C GLU A 339 -41.08 -27.05 33.77
N GLN A 340 -42.28 -26.73 33.29
CA GLN A 340 -42.88 -27.35 32.10
C GLN A 340 -42.32 -26.80 30.76
N GLU A 341 -41.67 -25.64 30.73
CA GLU A 341 -41.08 -25.10 29.48
C GLU A 341 -39.68 -25.65 29.17
N ALA A 342 -38.93 -26.11 30.18
CA ALA A 342 -37.61 -26.72 30.00
C ALA A 342 -37.66 -28.12 29.36
N THR A 343 -38.79 -28.83 29.52
CA THR A 343 -38.96 -30.21 29.00
C THR A 343 -39.44 -30.25 27.54
N SER A 344 -40.13 -29.22 27.05
CA SER A 344 -40.57 -29.12 25.66
C SER A 344 -39.41 -28.80 24.69
N ALA A 345 -38.46 -27.95 25.11
CA ALA A 345 -37.30 -27.57 24.30
C ALA A 345 -36.36 -28.76 23.99
N LYS A 346 -36.23 -29.71 24.91
CA LYS A 346 -35.40 -30.92 24.74
C LYS A 346 -36.05 -31.94 23.80
N ALA A 347 -37.36 -32.15 23.91
CA ALA A 347 -38.10 -33.03 22.99
C ALA A 347 -38.08 -32.52 21.54
N ALA A 348 -38.08 -31.20 21.34
CA ALA A 348 -38.00 -30.58 20.02
C ALA A 348 -36.64 -30.79 19.32
N THR A 349 -35.54 -30.84 20.08
CA THR A 349 -34.18 -31.03 19.53
C THR A 349 -33.87 -32.49 19.22
N GLU A 350 -34.26 -33.43 20.08
CA GLU A 350 -34.12 -34.88 19.81
C GLU A 350 -34.96 -35.32 18.60
N GLY A 351 -36.17 -34.75 18.44
CA GLY A 351 -37.03 -34.99 17.27
C GLY A 351 -36.49 -34.43 15.95
N ALA A 352 -35.61 -33.42 15.97
CA ALA A 352 -34.98 -32.88 14.78
C ALA A 352 -33.80 -33.75 14.31
N ALA A 353 -32.96 -34.22 15.25
CA ALA A 353 -31.83 -35.09 14.94
C ALA A 353 -32.27 -36.42 14.29
N ALA A 354 -33.35 -37.03 14.82
CA ALA A 354 -33.90 -38.27 14.27
C ALA A 354 -34.39 -38.12 12.81
N ARG A 355 -35.01 -36.98 12.46
CA ARG A 355 -35.48 -36.72 11.09
C ARG A 355 -34.34 -36.51 10.10
N ILE A 356 -33.27 -35.82 10.50
CA ILE A 356 -32.08 -35.63 9.67
C ILE A 356 -31.41 -36.99 9.40
N SER A 357 -31.28 -37.86 10.41
CA SER A 357 -30.73 -39.20 10.21
C SER A 357 -31.61 -40.09 9.32
N SER A 358 -32.94 -39.96 9.40
CA SER A 358 -33.87 -40.69 8.52
C SER A 358 -33.76 -40.22 7.06
N ALA A 359 -33.72 -38.90 6.84
CA ALA A 359 -33.62 -38.32 5.51
C ALA A 359 -32.28 -38.64 4.82
N LEU A 360 -31.18 -38.74 5.59
CA LEU A 360 -29.89 -39.20 5.08
C LEU A 360 -29.91 -40.69 4.68
N ALA A 361 -30.55 -41.55 5.47
CA ALA A 361 -30.69 -42.96 5.16
C ALA A 361 -31.60 -43.21 3.93
N GLU A 362 -32.67 -42.44 3.77
CA GLU A 362 -33.52 -42.48 2.58
C GLU A 362 -32.79 -41.98 1.33
N ALA A 363 -31.91 -40.97 1.47
CA ALA A 363 -31.05 -40.51 0.37
C ALA A 363 -30.00 -41.54 -0.06
N GLU A 364 -29.40 -42.28 0.88
CA GLU A 364 -28.49 -43.41 0.58
C GLU A 364 -29.21 -44.59 -0.11
N GLN A 365 -30.45 -44.89 0.30
CA GLN A 365 -31.26 -45.91 -0.37
C GLN A 365 -31.74 -45.46 -1.76
N ALA A 366 -32.02 -44.17 -1.96
CA ALA A 366 -32.33 -43.62 -3.27
C ALA A 366 -31.11 -43.68 -4.23
N LEU A 367 -29.89 -43.50 -3.72
CA LEU A 367 -28.66 -43.61 -4.52
C LEU A 367 -28.32 -45.05 -4.96
N THR A 368 -28.87 -46.06 -4.27
CA THR A 368 -28.58 -47.49 -4.53
C THR A 368 -29.67 -48.21 -5.33
N ALA A 369 -30.76 -47.53 -5.69
CA ALA A 369 -31.92 -48.11 -6.39
C ALA A 369 -32.23 -47.46 -7.76
N ALA A 370 -31.28 -46.70 -8.33
CA ALA A 370 -31.43 -46.14 -9.68
C ALA A 370 -31.10 -47.18 -10.76
N ASP A 371 -32.14 -47.74 -11.40
CA ASP A 371 -31.99 -48.60 -12.58
C ASP A 371 -31.22 -47.86 -13.70
N VAL A 372 -30.11 -48.44 -14.13
CA VAL A 372 -29.28 -47.90 -15.22
C VAL A 372 -29.94 -48.22 -16.57
N PRO A 373 -30.27 -47.22 -17.41
CA PRO A 373 -30.70 -47.48 -18.78
C PRO A 373 -29.52 -48.03 -19.58
N THR A 374 -29.67 -49.22 -20.18
CA THR A 374 -28.68 -49.77 -21.10
C THR A 374 -28.71 -49.01 -22.42
N THR A 375 -27.69 -48.21 -22.71
CA THR A 375 -27.49 -47.56 -24.02
C THR A 375 -26.02 -47.60 -24.44
N ASP A 376 -25.78 -48.18 -25.62
CA ASP A 376 -24.60 -48.16 -26.49
C ASP A 376 -23.20 -48.37 -25.86
N GLU A 377 -22.68 -49.59 -26.08
CA GLU A 377 -21.25 -49.89 -26.05
C GLU A 377 -20.52 -49.16 -27.19
N ASP A 378 -19.94 -47.98 -26.91
CA ASP A 378 -18.72 -47.41 -27.56
C ASP A 378 -18.41 -45.94 -27.16
N ALA A 379 -19.09 -45.38 -26.15
CA ALA A 379 -18.71 -44.06 -25.60
C ALA A 379 -17.49 -44.16 -24.67
N PRO A 380 -16.41 -43.38 -24.87
CA PRO A 380 -15.24 -43.41 -23.98
C PRO A 380 -15.60 -42.86 -22.60
N VAL A 381 -15.56 -43.73 -21.59
CA VAL A 381 -15.78 -43.36 -20.18
C VAL A 381 -14.62 -42.48 -19.72
N PHE A 382 -14.87 -41.17 -19.57
CA PHE A 382 -13.92 -40.24 -18.96
C PHE A 382 -13.88 -40.49 -17.45
N LEU A 383 -13.09 -41.48 -17.03
CA LEU A 383 -12.74 -41.67 -15.63
C LEU A 383 -12.08 -40.38 -15.12
N PRO A 384 -12.59 -39.73 -14.06
CA PRO A 384 -11.87 -38.62 -13.46
C PRO A 384 -10.49 -39.13 -13.01
N PRO A 385 -9.41 -38.36 -13.21
CA PRO A 385 -8.08 -38.79 -12.79
C PRO A 385 -8.10 -39.15 -11.30
N PRO A 386 -7.41 -40.22 -10.88
CA PRO A 386 -7.43 -40.65 -9.49
C PRO A 386 -7.03 -39.48 -8.59
N VAL A 387 -7.93 -39.12 -7.66
CA VAL A 387 -7.68 -38.05 -6.69
C VAL A 387 -6.45 -38.46 -5.90
N GLN A 388 -5.31 -37.83 -6.21
CA GLN A 388 -4.06 -38.11 -5.51
C GLN A 388 -4.30 -37.87 -4.02
N PRO A 389 -3.90 -38.80 -3.13
CA PRO A 389 -4.10 -38.60 -1.70
C PRO A 389 -3.42 -37.30 -1.31
N LYS A 390 -4.17 -36.37 -0.69
CA LYS A 390 -3.61 -35.09 -0.24
C LYS A 390 -2.38 -35.37 0.62
N ARG A 391 -1.22 -35.04 0.08
CA ARG A 391 0.08 -35.21 0.73
C ARG A 391 0.01 -34.50 2.08
N GLU A 392 0.43 -35.17 3.17
CA GLU A 392 0.36 -34.54 4.49
C GLU A 392 1.15 -33.22 4.48
N PRO A 393 0.59 -32.12 5.04
CA PRO A 393 1.29 -30.84 5.06
C PRO A 393 2.63 -30.92 5.81
N SER A 394 3.66 -30.28 5.25
CA SER A 394 4.98 -30.21 5.89
C SER A 394 4.92 -29.52 7.26
N ALA A 395 5.92 -29.76 8.10
CA ALA A 395 6.00 -29.10 9.41
C ALA A 395 6.05 -27.57 9.29
N ALA A 396 6.65 -27.03 8.23
CA ALA A 396 6.63 -25.60 7.92
C ALA A 396 5.26 -25.13 7.43
N ALA A 397 4.63 -25.88 6.52
CA ALA A 397 3.28 -25.59 6.02
C ALA A 397 2.23 -25.53 7.14
N LYS A 398 2.35 -26.39 8.16
CA LYS A 398 1.47 -26.42 9.36
C LYS A 398 1.60 -25.19 10.27
N LYS A 399 2.66 -24.38 10.15
CA LYS A 399 2.84 -23.14 10.93
C LYS A 399 2.29 -21.88 10.24
N MET A 400 1.88 -21.99 8.97
CA MET A 400 1.41 -20.84 8.21
C MET A 400 0.00 -20.43 8.64
N PRO A 401 -0.28 -19.11 8.78
CA PRO A 401 -1.63 -18.63 9.02
C PRO A 401 -2.52 -18.96 7.83
N ARG A 402 -3.83 -19.05 8.05
CA ARG A 402 -4.79 -19.28 6.96
C ARG A 402 -4.93 -18.08 6.03
N LEU A 403 -4.58 -16.88 6.51
CA LEU A 403 -4.63 -15.65 5.75
C LEU A 403 -3.41 -14.74 6.00
N TRP A 404 -2.85 -14.19 4.94
CA TRP A 404 -1.95 -13.05 4.98
C TRP A 404 -2.67 -11.81 4.47
N ALA A 405 -2.67 -10.72 5.25
CA ALA A 405 -3.12 -9.40 4.84
C ALA A 405 -1.90 -8.52 4.58
N LEU A 406 -1.61 -8.24 3.32
CA LEU A 406 -0.41 -7.51 2.91
C LEU A 406 -0.72 -6.03 2.69
N GLU A 407 -0.04 -5.14 3.40
CA GLU A 407 0.08 -3.76 2.96
C GLU A 407 1.20 -3.63 1.94
N LEU A 408 0.89 -3.12 0.74
CA LEU A 408 1.86 -2.90 -0.32
C LEU A 408 1.95 -1.41 -0.69
N SER A 409 3.18 -0.88 -0.73
CA SER A 409 3.45 0.46 -1.27
C SER A 409 3.49 0.46 -2.81
N SER A 410 3.41 1.64 -3.43
CA SER A 410 3.62 1.77 -4.88
C SER A 410 5.05 1.37 -5.27
N PHE A 411 6.04 1.64 -4.41
CA PHE A 411 7.43 1.27 -4.61
C PHE A 411 7.64 -0.25 -4.69
N GLN A 412 7.03 -1.02 -3.77
CA GLN A 412 7.07 -2.48 -3.79
C GLN A 412 6.43 -3.04 -5.07
N LEU A 413 5.28 -2.48 -5.50
CA LEU A 413 4.57 -2.94 -6.69
C LEU A 413 5.25 -2.53 -8.01
N ALA A 414 5.94 -1.38 -8.05
CA ALA A 414 6.68 -0.91 -9.22
C ALA A 414 7.82 -1.87 -9.61
N VAL A 415 8.53 -2.41 -8.60
CA VAL A 415 9.64 -3.34 -8.83
C VAL A 415 9.16 -4.79 -8.99
N ALA A 416 8.26 -5.25 -8.11
CA ALA A 416 7.92 -6.67 -8.03
C ALA A 416 7.09 -7.18 -9.22
N ARG A 417 7.10 -8.50 -9.46
CA ARG A 417 6.14 -9.14 -10.37
C ARG A 417 4.72 -8.96 -9.82
N PRO A 418 3.69 -8.91 -10.70
CA PRO A 418 2.30 -8.84 -10.25
C PRO A 418 1.95 -9.97 -9.26
N PRO A 419 1.43 -9.65 -8.06
CA PRO A 419 1.28 -10.64 -7.01
C PRO A 419 0.04 -11.52 -7.23
N ALA A 420 0.25 -12.83 -7.35
CA ALA A 420 -0.81 -13.82 -7.56
C ALA A 420 -1.59 -14.09 -6.26
N VAL A 421 -2.51 -13.18 -5.92
CA VAL A 421 -3.26 -13.17 -4.64
C VAL A 421 -4.72 -13.56 -4.80
N GLN A 422 -5.37 -13.94 -3.68
CA GLN A 422 -6.79 -14.34 -3.68
C GLN A 422 -7.71 -13.14 -3.93
N ALA A 423 -7.40 -11.98 -3.33
CA ALA A 423 -8.03 -10.71 -3.67
C ALA A 423 -7.07 -9.53 -3.50
N ALA A 424 -7.23 -8.51 -4.33
CA ALA A 424 -6.45 -7.28 -4.28
C ALA A 424 -7.35 -6.04 -4.30
N THR A 425 -6.91 -4.94 -3.69
CA THR A 425 -7.57 -3.63 -3.81
C THR A 425 -6.58 -2.48 -3.91
N VAL A 426 -6.95 -1.49 -4.72
CA VAL A 426 -6.44 -0.12 -4.65
C VAL A 426 -7.54 0.72 -4.00
N LEU A 427 -7.31 1.23 -2.79
CA LEU A 427 -8.33 1.93 -2.01
C LEU A 427 -8.66 3.32 -2.57
N ASN A 428 -7.65 4.02 -3.10
CA ASN A 428 -7.70 5.37 -3.66
C ASN A 428 -6.32 5.73 -4.25
N VAL A 429 -6.27 6.70 -5.16
CA VAL A 429 -5.05 7.22 -5.80
C VAL A 429 -5.10 8.76 -5.87
N THR A 430 -4.54 9.40 -4.85
CA THR A 430 -4.32 10.87 -4.81
C THR A 430 -2.83 11.21 -4.96
N PRO A 431 -2.47 12.43 -5.43
CA PRO A 431 -1.08 12.86 -5.60
C PRO A 431 -0.20 12.61 -4.38
N ASP A 432 0.94 11.94 -4.59
CA ASP A 432 1.91 11.54 -3.58
C ASP A 432 3.19 11.00 -4.25
N HIS A 433 4.32 11.00 -3.54
CA HIS A 433 5.59 10.35 -3.94
C HIS A 433 6.14 10.69 -5.36
N PHE A 434 6.00 11.93 -5.81
CA PHE A 434 6.55 12.37 -7.11
C PHE A 434 8.08 12.49 -7.14
N ASP A 435 8.74 12.59 -5.99
CA ASP A 435 10.19 12.48 -5.81
C ASP A 435 10.72 11.10 -6.26
N TRP A 436 9.94 10.05 -6.02
CA TRP A 436 10.28 8.68 -6.40
C TRP A 436 9.75 8.33 -7.80
N HIS A 437 8.49 8.66 -8.11
CA HIS A 437 7.80 8.24 -9.35
C HIS A 437 7.89 9.24 -10.51
N GLY A 438 8.34 10.47 -10.27
CA GLY A 438 8.38 11.56 -11.25
C GLY A 438 7.02 12.07 -11.77
N SER A 439 5.96 11.25 -11.71
CA SER A 439 4.66 11.54 -12.33
C SER A 439 3.50 10.77 -11.67
N MET A 440 2.30 11.33 -11.80
CA MET A 440 1.04 10.70 -11.37
C MET A 440 0.70 9.44 -12.21
N GLN A 441 1.13 9.45 -13.48
CA GLN A 441 1.00 8.35 -14.43
C GLN A 441 1.69 7.10 -13.89
N ASN A 442 2.98 7.22 -13.53
CA ASN A 442 3.76 6.11 -12.99
C ASN A 442 3.25 5.68 -11.62
N TYR A 443 2.92 6.65 -10.73
CA TYR A 443 2.37 6.36 -9.40
C TYR A 443 1.09 5.51 -9.47
N ARG A 444 0.16 5.85 -10.37
CA ARG A 444 -1.03 5.03 -10.63
C ARG A 444 -0.66 3.69 -11.24
N ALA A 445 0.17 3.67 -12.30
CA ALA A 445 0.55 2.45 -13.00
C ALA A 445 1.16 1.42 -12.04
N ALA A 446 2.08 1.85 -11.16
CA ALA A 446 2.66 1.03 -10.11
C ALA A 446 1.58 0.38 -9.22
N LYS A 447 0.59 1.14 -8.74
CA LYS A 447 -0.51 0.58 -7.93
C LYS A 447 -1.40 -0.40 -8.71
N MET A 448 -1.70 -0.13 -9.99
CA MET A 448 -2.57 -0.98 -10.81
C MET A 448 -2.03 -2.40 -11.01
N ARG A 449 -0.70 -2.59 -10.94
CA ARG A 449 -0.03 -3.91 -11.02
C ARG A 449 -0.55 -4.93 -9.99
N ILE A 450 -1.11 -4.46 -8.87
CA ILE A 450 -1.71 -5.33 -7.84
C ILE A 450 -2.88 -6.17 -8.39
N TYR A 451 -3.54 -5.73 -9.46
CA TYR A 451 -4.69 -6.41 -10.04
C TYR A 451 -4.35 -7.43 -11.14
N GLU A 452 -3.18 -7.35 -11.79
CA GLU A 452 -2.90 -8.09 -13.03
C GLU A 452 -2.90 -9.62 -12.83
N ALA A 453 -2.49 -10.10 -11.65
CA ALA A 453 -2.48 -11.53 -11.28
C ALA A 453 -3.47 -11.88 -10.15
N ALA A 454 -4.28 -10.94 -9.67
CA ALA A 454 -5.22 -11.16 -8.57
C ALA A 454 -6.44 -11.97 -9.03
N ARG A 455 -6.83 -13.00 -8.26
CA ARG A 455 -8.01 -13.84 -8.55
C ARG A 455 -9.34 -13.10 -8.40
N ARG A 456 -9.37 -12.04 -7.60
CA ARG A 456 -10.51 -11.10 -7.49
C ARG A 456 -9.99 -9.68 -7.32
N ARG A 457 -10.61 -8.75 -8.05
CA ARG A 457 -10.29 -7.31 -7.98
C ARG A 457 -11.37 -6.62 -7.14
N VAL A 458 -11.01 -6.02 -6.01
CA VAL A 458 -11.91 -5.25 -5.15
C VAL A 458 -11.72 -3.77 -5.49
N ILE A 459 -12.70 -3.16 -6.16
CA ILE A 459 -12.56 -1.83 -6.80
C ILE A 459 -13.36 -0.78 -6.04
N ASN A 460 -12.73 0.37 -5.74
CA ASN A 460 -13.44 1.55 -5.27
C ASN A 460 -14.13 2.26 -6.44
N LEU A 461 -15.44 2.47 -6.38
CA LEU A 461 -16.17 3.26 -7.39
C LEU A 461 -16.17 4.77 -7.09
N ASP A 462 -15.82 5.17 -5.87
CA ASP A 462 -15.77 6.59 -5.47
C ASP A 462 -14.48 7.29 -5.96
N ASP A 463 -13.51 6.53 -6.49
CA ASP A 463 -12.25 7.04 -7.04
C ASP A 463 -11.96 6.40 -8.41
N SER A 464 -12.13 7.19 -9.48
CA SER A 464 -11.90 6.73 -10.85
C SER A 464 -10.44 6.40 -11.18
N LEU A 465 -9.48 6.90 -10.41
CA LEU A 465 -8.06 6.54 -10.59
C LEU A 465 -7.74 5.19 -9.94
N ALA A 466 -8.56 4.72 -8.99
CA ALA A 466 -8.45 3.39 -8.39
C ALA A 466 -9.07 2.25 -9.24
N ASP A 467 -9.90 2.61 -10.24
CA ASP A 467 -10.49 1.65 -11.19
C ASP A 467 -9.55 1.42 -12.40
N PRO A 468 -9.10 0.17 -12.66
CA PRO A 468 -8.27 -0.17 -13.81
C PRO A 468 -9.08 -0.33 -15.12
N ASP A 469 -10.41 -0.33 -15.04
CA ASP A 469 -11.31 -0.47 -16.19
C ASP A 469 -11.75 0.92 -16.73
N ILE A 470 -11.43 2.02 -16.03
CA ILE A 470 -11.70 3.41 -16.45
C ILE A 470 -10.43 4.04 -17.07
N PRO A 471 -10.49 4.53 -18.33
CA PRO A 471 -9.41 5.32 -18.93
C PRO A 471 -9.22 6.66 -18.22
N THR A 472 -7.98 6.99 -17.90
CA THR A 472 -7.60 8.27 -17.31
C THR A 472 -7.54 9.41 -18.34
N PRO A 473 -7.60 10.68 -17.90
CA PRO A 473 -7.50 11.82 -18.81
C PRO A 473 -6.22 11.82 -19.68
N TRP A 474 -5.09 11.35 -19.15
CA TRP A 474 -3.83 11.28 -19.89
C TRP A 474 -3.76 10.09 -20.85
N GLU A 475 -4.37 8.94 -20.52
CA GLU A 475 -4.51 7.80 -21.46
C GLU A 475 -5.41 8.19 -22.64
N LEU A 476 -6.50 8.93 -22.39
CA LEU A 476 -7.36 9.47 -23.43
C LEU A 476 -6.63 10.49 -24.31
N ALA A 477 -5.93 11.46 -23.72
CA ALA A 477 -5.15 12.44 -24.47
C ALA A 477 -4.02 11.80 -25.31
N ALA A 478 -3.37 10.76 -24.79
CA ALA A 478 -2.36 10.00 -25.52
C ALA A 478 -2.96 9.22 -26.69
N ALA A 479 -4.15 8.61 -26.51
CA ALA A 479 -4.87 7.93 -27.59
C ALA A 479 -5.33 8.90 -28.69
N GLU A 480 -5.82 10.10 -28.31
CA GLU A 480 -6.17 11.16 -29.26
C GLU A 480 -4.95 11.67 -30.03
N ALA A 481 -3.83 11.89 -29.36
CA ALA A 481 -2.56 12.30 -29.99
C ALA A 481 -2.03 11.23 -30.95
N ALA A 482 -2.11 9.95 -30.58
CA ALA A 482 -1.73 8.84 -31.45
C ALA A 482 -2.63 8.74 -32.69
N ALA A 483 -3.95 8.89 -32.53
CA ALA A 483 -4.89 8.89 -33.65
C ALA A 483 -4.67 10.10 -34.59
N ALA A 484 -4.37 11.28 -34.05
CA ALA A 484 -4.01 12.45 -34.84
C ALA A 484 -2.69 12.25 -35.62
N ALA A 485 -1.68 11.63 -34.98
CA ALA A 485 -0.42 11.29 -35.62
C ALA A 485 -0.57 10.24 -36.73
N GLU A 486 -1.45 9.24 -36.57
CA GLU A 486 -1.77 8.26 -37.62
C GLU A 486 -2.51 8.93 -38.79
N ALA A 487 -3.50 9.77 -38.51
CA ALA A 487 -4.25 10.52 -39.52
C ALA A 487 -3.39 11.50 -40.34
N ALA A 488 -2.28 11.98 -39.78
CA ALA A 488 -1.33 12.87 -40.46
C ALA A 488 -0.37 12.14 -41.41
N GLN A 489 -0.32 10.80 -41.43
CA GLN A 489 0.60 10.06 -42.30
C GLN A 489 0.11 10.02 -43.77
N PRO A 490 0.98 10.33 -44.75
CA PRO A 490 0.58 10.33 -46.16
C PRO A 490 0.27 8.91 -46.64
N VAL A 491 -0.94 8.72 -47.18
CA VAL A 491 -1.46 7.42 -47.65
C VAL A 491 -0.65 6.87 -48.84
N LYS A 492 0.44 6.16 -48.55
CA LYS A 492 1.22 5.44 -49.56
C LYS A 492 0.54 4.13 -49.95
N GLY A 493 -0.07 4.11 -51.14
CA GLY A 493 -0.39 2.91 -51.93
C GLY A 493 -1.34 1.88 -51.30
N ARG A 494 -2.42 1.51 -52.01
CA ARG A 494 -3.33 0.43 -51.59
C ARG A 494 -2.66 -0.96 -51.67
N GLY A 495 -1.79 -1.27 -50.71
CA GLY A 495 -1.44 -2.64 -50.35
C GLY A 495 -2.63 -3.37 -49.73
N ARG A 496 -2.66 -4.70 -49.85
CA ARG A 496 -3.76 -5.54 -49.36
C ARG A 496 -3.88 -5.38 -47.83
N LYS A 497 -4.95 -4.72 -47.34
CA LYS A 497 -5.19 -4.53 -45.90
C LYS A 497 -5.06 -5.88 -45.18
N ALA A 498 -4.06 -5.99 -44.32
CA ALA A 498 -3.99 -7.11 -43.38
C ALA A 498 -5.27 -7.10 -42.54
N ARG A 499 -5.89 -8.27 -42.35
CA ARG A 499 -6.95 -8.38 -41.35
C ARG A 499 -6.31 -8.05 -39.99
N PRO A 500 -6.89 -7.18 -39.16
CA PRO A 500 -6.38 -7.01 -37.81
C PRO A 500 -6.36 -8.38 -37.14
N LYS A 501 -5.21 -8.77 -36.58
CA LYS A 501 -5.17 -9.93 -35.66
C LYS A 501 -6.19 -9.62 -34.58
N LYS A 502 -7.13 -10.53 -34.36
CA LYS A 502 -8.10 -10.39 -33.28
C LYS A 502 -7.29 -10.41 -31.98
N VAL A 503 -7.07 -9.23 -31.39
CA VAL A 503 -6.50 -9.12 -30.05
C VAL A 503 -7.49 -9.83 -29.15
N VAL A 504 -7.09 -11.00 -28.66
CA VAL A 504 -7.83 -11.68 -27.61
C VAL A 504 -7.43 -10.93 -26.35
N GLU A 505 -8.28 -10.00 -25.91
CA GLU A 505 -8.10 -9.37 -24.62
C GLU A 505 -8.06 -10.47 -23.55
N PRO A 506 -7.06 -10.46 -22.64
CA PRO A 506 -6.99 -11.44 -21.58
C PRO A 506 -8.25 -11.33 -20.72
N GLU A 507 -8.86 -12.46 -20.40
CA GLU A 507 -10.07 -12.53 -19.58
C GLU A 507 -9.76 -11.99 -18.18
N ARG A 508 -10.19 -10.76 -17.89
CA ARG A 508 -9.89 -10.06 -16.63
C ARG A 508 -10.55 -10.80 -15.47
N ALA A 509 -9.82 -10.95 -14.37
CA ALA A 509 -10.34 -11.53 -13.14
C ALA A 509 -11.64 -10.82 -12.67
N PRO A 510 -12.59 -11.56 -12.07
CA PRO A 510 -13.86 -11.01 -11.63
C PRO A 510 -13.65 -9.87 -10.62
N ARG A 511 -14.44 -8.80 -10.78
CA ARG A 511 -14.43 -7.66 -9.86
C ARG A 511 -15.51 -7.76 -8.78
N THR A 512 -15.33 -6.99 -7.72
CA THR A 512 -16.31 -6.78 -6.64
C THR A 512 -16.18 -5.33 -6.22
N ASP A 513 -17.25 -4.58 -6.39
CA ASP A 513 -17.21 -3.14 -6.23
C ASP A 513 -17.44 -2.74 -4.77
N PHE A 514 -16.89 -1.61 -4.34
CA PHE A 514 -17.33 -0.93 -3.13
C PHE A 514 -17.48 0.58 -3.34
N SER A 515 -18.40 1.20 -2.59
CA SER A 515 -18.65 2.66 -2.64
C SER A 515 -19.34 3.15 -1.37
N LEU A 516 -19.34 4.46 -1.15
CA LEU A 516 -20.15 5.14 -0.12
C LEU A 516 -21.60 5.39 -0.57
N HIS A 517 -21.99 4.76 -1.67
CA HIS A 517 -23.29 4.86 -2.31
C HIS A 517 -24.03 3.51 -2.28
N THR A 518 -25.29 3.52 -2.71
CA THR A 518 -26.09 2.29 -2.78
C THR A 518 -25.62 1.45 -3.96
N PRO A 519 -25.33 0.15 -3.76
CA PRO A 519 -24.86 -0.70 -4.85
C PRO A 519 -25.82 -0.76 -6.05
N HIS A 520 -25.25 -0.71 -7.25
CA HIS A 520 -25.96 -0.82 -8.54
C HIS A 520 -25.52 -2.03 -9.37
N THR A 521 -24.57 -2.80 -8.85
CA THR A 521 -23.98 -4.02 -9.43
C THR A 521 -23.94 -5.12 -8.37
N ALA A 522 -23.70 -6.37 -8.78
CA ALA A 522 -23.43 -7.47 -7.87
C ALA A 522 -22.32 -8.38 -8.45
N PRO A 523 -21.40 -8.91 -7.63
CA PRO A 523 -21.24 -8.65 -6.19
C PRO A 523 -20.67 -7.26 -5.92
N ALA A 524 -21.23 -6.54 -4.94
CA ALA A 524 -20.76 -5.22 -4.53
C ALA A 524 -21.09 -4.90 -3.06
N PHE A 525 -20.42 -3.91 -2.49
CA PHE A 525 -20.60 -3.44 -1.12
C PHE A 525 -20.90 -1.94 -1.11
N GLY A 526 -21.80 -1.48 -0.25
CA GLY A 526 -22.09 -0.06 -0.18
C GLY A 526 -22.94 0.42 1.00
N LEU A 527 -23.37 1.67 0.92
CA LEU A 527 -24.23 2.31 1.90
C LEU A 527 -25.65 2.53 1.36
N VAL A 528 -26.64 1.95 2.04
CA VAL A 528 -28.06 2.24 1.82
C VAL A 528 -28.53 3.22 2.90
N ARG A 529 -29.13 4.35 2.51
CA ARG A 529 -29.62 5.38 3.43
C ARG A 529 -31.14 5.30 3.54
N GLU A 530 -31.63 4.84 4.69
CA GLU A 530 -33.05 4.62 4.95
C GLU A 530 -33.41 5.01 6.39
N GLY A 531 -34.54 5.70 6.57
CA GLY A 531 -35.00 6.14 7.89
C GLY A 531 -34.05 7.09 8.64
N GLY A 532 -33.13 7.76 7.92
CA GLY A 532 -32.08 8.59 8.50
C GLY A 532 -30.79 7.86 8.85
N LEU A 533 -30.76 6.52 8.80
CA LEU A 533 -29.60 5.69 9.09
C LEU A 533 -28.86 5.28 7.81
N ALA A 534 -27.53 5.19 7.87
CA ALA A 534 -26.72 4.55 6.84
C ALA A 534 -26.47 3.07 7.19
N TRP A 535 -26.73 2.16 6.25
CA TRP A 535 -26.58 0.72 6.42
C TRP A 535 -25.46 0.17 5.54
N LEU A 536 -24.47 -0.50 6.16
CA LEU A 536 -23.53 -1.36 5.44
C LEU A 536 -24.34 -2.45 4.72
N THR A 537 -24.16 -2.59 3.42
CA THR A 537 -24.99 -3.44 2.56
C THR A 537 -24.13 -4.26 1.59
N GLU A 538 -24.42 -5.55 1.47
CA GLU A 538 -23.86 -6.45 0.45
C GLU A 538 -24.92 -6.64 -0.65
N ALA A 539 -24.54 -6.42 -1.91
CA ALA A 539 -25.35 -6.74 -3.08
C ALA A 539 -24.93 -8.10 -3.64
N MET A 540 -25.86 -9.03 -3.71
CA MET A 540 -25.63 -10.40 -4.19
C MET A 540 -26.53 -10.70 -5.38
N ALA A 541 -26.01 -11.39 -6.40
CA ALA A 541 -26.83 -11.84 -7.53
C ALA A 541 -27.96 -12.77 -7.03
N GLU A 542 -29.15 -12.62 -7.59
CA GLU A 542 -30.29 -13.47 -7.24
C GLU A 542 -30.11 -14.87 -7.86
N GLU A 543 -30.18 -15.92 -7.04
CA GLU A 543 -30.15 -17.30 -7.52
C GLU A 543 -31.45 -17.61 -8.26
N MET A 544 -31.44 -17.50 -9.59
CA MET A 544 -32.60 -17.85 -10.40
C MET A 544 -33.01 -19.32 -10.15
N PRO A 545 -34.27 -19.60 -9.79
CA PRO A 545 -34.74 -20.97 -9.70
C PRO A 545 -34.63 -21.66 -11.06
N THR A 546 -34.11 -22.89 -11.06
CA THR A 546 -33.78 -23.69 -12.24
C THR A 546 -35.02 -24.17 -13.01
N GLY A 547 -35.73 -23.23 -13.66
CA GLY A 547 -37.02 -23.52 -14.30
C GLY A 547 -37.70 -22.36 -15.03
N GLY A 548 -36.97 -21.54 -15.80
CA GLY A 548 -37.54 -20.42 -16.56
C GLY A 548 -37.02 -20.32 -18.00
N ARG A 549 -37.92 -20.23 -18.99
CA ARG A 549 -37.53 -20.01 -20.41
C ARG A 549 -36.97 -18.59 -20.59
N ARG A 550 -35.74 -18.49 -21.10
CA ARG A 550 -35.08 -17.22 -21.51
C ARG A 550 -36.05 -16.30 -22.29
N ARG A 551 -36.35 -15.14 -21.74
CA ARG A 551 -36.80 -13.97 -22.52
C ARG A 551 -35.60 -13.27 -23.15
N LYS A 552 -35.85 -12.52 -24.23
CA LYS A 552 -34.82 -11.96 -25.11
C LYS A 552 -34.93 -10.44 -25.20
N GLN A 553 -34.53 -9.77 -24.12
CA GLN A 553 -34.21 -8.35 -24.03
C GLN A 553 -33.32 -8.15 -22.79
N ALA A 554 -32.54 -7.07 -22.74
CA ALA A 554 -31.66 -6.80 -21.60
C ALA A 554 -32.49 -6.26 -20.42
N GLU A 555 -33.02 -7.17 -19.62
CA GLU A 555 -33.58 -6.85 -18.30
C GLU A 555 -32.42 -6.54 -17.32
N PRO A 556 -32.59 -5.62 -16.35
CA PRO A 556 -31.57 -5.32 -15.35
C PRO A 556 -31.22 -6.58 -14.55
N VAL A 557 -29.97 -6.70 -14.11
CA VAL A 557 -29.53 -7.84 -13.30
C VAL A 557 -30.34 -7.88 -12.01
N GLU A 558 -31.09 -8.96 -11.80
CA GLU A 558 -31.79 -9.24 -10.54
C GLU A 558 -30.73 -9.52 -9.45
N PHE A 559 -30.64 -8.61 -8.47
CA PHE A 559 -29.75 -8.75 -7.32
C PHE A 559 -30.43 -8.26 -6.04
N ILE A 560 -30.06 -8.89 -4.93
CA ILE A 560 -30.64 -8.65 -3.60
C ILE A 560 -29.70 -7.75 -2.80
N LEU A 561 -30.25 -6.68 -2.21
CA LEU A 561 -29.56 -5.83 -1.24
C LEU A 561 -29.72 -6.40 0.18
N ASN A 562 -28.66 -7.02 0.69
CA ASN A 562 -28.58 -7.54 2.04
C ASN A 562 -28.04 -6.47 3.00
N ARG A 563 -28.95 -5.79 3.73
CA ARG A 563 -28.61 -4.80 4.78
C ARG A 563 -28.00 -5.53 5.98
N MET A 564 -26.72 -5.28 6.26
CA MET A 564 -25.93 -6.02 7.23
C MET A 564 -25.99 -5.41 8.63
N MET A 565 -25.61 -4.13 8.78
CA MET A 565 -25.68 -3.40 10.05
C MET A 565 -25.66 -1.87 9.82
N PRO A 566 -26.15 -1.06 10.78
CA PRO A 566 -25.97 0.39 10.74
C PRO A 566 -24.48 0.76 10.81
N ALA A 567 -24.06 1.74 10.03
CA ALA A 567 -22.71 2.30 10.07
C ALA A 567 -22.44 3.02 11.41
N ASP A 568 -23.45 3.69 11.96
CA ASP A 568 -23.38 4.38 13.25
C ASP A 568 -23.14 3.43 14.45
N ALA A 569 -23.28 2.11 14.26
CA ALA A 569 -22.95 1.09 15.26
C ALA A 569 -21.46 0.70 15.28
N LEU A 570 -20.64 1.33 14.43
CA LEU A 570 -19.19 1.19 14.40
C LEU A 570 -18.53 2.15 15.39
N ARG A 571 -17.42 1.74 16.01
CA ARG A 571 -16.53 2.68 16.72
C ARG A 571 -15.74 3.54 15.74
N VAL A 572 -15.47 3.02 14.55
CA VAL A 572 -14.83 3.76 13.46
C VAL A 572 -15.85 4.67 12.78
N GLN A 573 -15.65 5.98 12.89
CA GLN A 573 -16.55 6.99 12.36
C GLN A 573 -15.95 7.68 11.14
N GLY A 574 -16.81 8.33 10.34
CA GLY A 574 -16.42 9.09 9.15
C GLY A 574 -16.44 8.29 7.84
N ALA A 575 -16.70 8.99 6.75
CA ALA A 575 -16.93 8.40 5.43
C ALA A 575 -15.75 7.54 4.94
N HIS A 576 -14.51 8.01 5.09
CA HIS A 576 -13.32 7.26 4.69
C HIS A 576 -13.18 5.93 5.46
N ASN A 577 -13.64 5.86 6.71
CA ASN A 577 -13.61 4.63 7.50
C ASN A 577 -14.72 3.65 7.07
N HIS A 578 -15.89 4.15 6.70
CA HIS A 578 -16.92 3.29 6.08
C HIS A 578 -16.41 2.67 4.76
N ALA A 579 -15.69 3.43 3.92
CA ALA A 579 -15.06 2.90 2.72
C ALA A 579 -14.01 1.81 3.05
N ASN A 580 -13.14 2.06 4.03
CA ASN A 580 -12.16 1.08 4.52
C ASN A 580 -12.84 -0.22 5.01
N VAL A 581 -13.95 -0.11 5.73
CA VAL A 581 -14.75 -1.25 6.21
C VAL A 581 -15.35 -2.04 5.04
N LEU A 582 -15.96 -1.37 4.07
CA LEU A 582 -16.55 -2.03 2.90
C LEU A 582 -15.49 -2.75 2.06
N ALA A 583 -14.31 -2.14 1.87
CA ALA A 583 -13.16 -2.78 1.21
C ALA A 583 -12.68 -4.03 1.97
N ALA A 584 -12.52 -3.95 3.30
CA ALA A 584 -12.10 -5.10 4.12
C ALA A 584 -13.12 -6.25 4.06
N LEU A 585 -14.43 -5.95 4.16
CA LEU A 585 -15.49 -6.96 4.03
C LEU A 585 -15.48 -7.61 2.65
N ALA A 586 -15.28 -6.85 1.57
CA ALA A 586 -15.18 -7.37 0.21
C ALA A 586 -13.95 -8.28 -0.01
N LEU A 587 -12.77 -7.89 0.51
CA LEU A 587 -11.56 -8.70 0.47
C LEU A 587 -11.73 -10.02 1.24
N LEU A 588 -12.22 -9.97 2.47
CA LEU A 588 -12.39 -11.16 3.30
C LEU A 588 -13.51 -12.08 2.82
N ARG A 589 -14.56 -11.52 2.19
CA ARG A 589 -15.60 -12.29 1.51
C ARG A 589 -15.01 -13.14 0.36
N ALA A 590 -14.02 -12.62 -0.35
CA ALA A 590 -13.29 -13.34 -1.41
C ALA A 590 -12.44 -14.53 -0.88
N CYS A 591 -12.04 -14.47 0.39
CA CYS A 591 -11.32 -15.52 1.11
C CYS A 591 -12.25 -16.49 1.86
N ASN A 592 -13.57 -16.35 1.70
CA ASN A 592 -14.61 -17.14 2.38
C ASN A 592 -14.63 -16.98 3.91
N VAL A 593 -14.20 -15.83 4.45
CA VAL A 593 -14.36 -15.53 5.88
C VAL A 593 -15.86 -15.33 6.20
N PRO A 594 -16.41 -15.92 7.27
CA PRO A 594 -17.85 -15.84 7.55
C PRO A 594 -18.35 -14.42 7.85
N MET A 595 -19.19 -13.87 6.96
CA MET A 595 -19.74 -12.51 7.07
C MET A 595 -20.35 -12.19 8.45
N ARG A 596 -21.15 -13.12 9.01
CA ARG A 596 -21.78 -12.95 10.33
C ARG A 596 -20.75 -12.77 11.46
N ALA A 597 -19.60 -13.45 11.39
CA ALA A 597 -18.55 -13.32 12.40
C ALA A 597 -17.80 -11.99 12.24
N MET A 598 -17.49 -11.60 11.00
CA MET A 598 -16.89 -10.29 10.71
C MET A 598 -17.76 -9.14 11.22
N LEU A 599 -19.08 -9.15 10.96
CA LEU A 599 -20.01 -8.10 11.43
C LEU A 599 -20.15 -8.06 12.96
N HIS A 600 -19.87 -9.16 13.67
CA HIS A 600 -19.82 -9.16 15.13
C HIS A 600 -18.54 -8.50 15.64
N ALA A 601 -17.39 -8.96 15.13
CA ALA A 601 -16.06 -8.46 15.45
C ALA A 601 -15.91 -6.96 15.16
N LEU A 602 -16.42 -6.51 14.01
CA LEU A 602 -16.34 -5.15 13.49
C LEU A 602 -16.86 -4.07 14.46
N ARG A 603 -17.79 -4.41 15.36
CA ARG A 603 -18.29 -3.51 16.42
C ARG A 603 -17.25 -3.19 17.50
N ALA A 604 -16.27 -4.07 17.68
CA ALA A 604 -15.20 -3.93 18.67
C ALA A 604 -13.91 -3.32 18.08
N PHE A 605 -13.77 -3.28 16.74
CA PHE A 605 -12.58 -2.72 16.10
C PHE A 605 -12.39 -1.23 16.44
N VAL A 606 -11.17 -0.89 16.85
CA VAL A 606 -10.69 0.48 17.08
C VAL A 606 -9.48 0.67 16.17
N PRO A 607 -9.31 1.81 15.48
CA PRO A 607 -8.11 2.09 14.69
C PRO A 607 -6.87 2.18 15.58
N ASP A 608 -5.70 2.15 14.95
CA ASP A 608 -4.46 2.49 15.64
C ASP A 608 -4.49 3.94 16.16
N HIS A 609 -3.74 4.18 17.23
CA HIS A 609 -3.46 5.52 17.74
C HIS A 609 -2.97 6.50 16.66
N HIS A 610 -3.29 7.79 16.83
CA HIS A 610 -2.98 8.92 15.95
C HIS A 610 -3.66 8.88 14.56
N ARG A 611 -4.83 8.25 14.43
CA ARG A 611 -5.61 8.20 13.18
C ARG A 611 -7.08 8.56 13.39
N CYS A 612 -7.39 9.85 13.28
CA CYS A 612 -8.67 10.44 13.68
C CYS A 612 -9.09 9.99 15.10
N GLU A 613 -8.14 9.92 16.01
CA GLU A 613 -8.31 9.49 17.40
C GLU A 613 -8.88 10.65 18.25
N PRO A 614 -10.04 10.51 18.89
CA PRO A 614 -10.54 11.51 19.81
C PRO A 614 -9.69 11.52 21.09
N VAL A 615 -9.05 12.66 21.37
CA VAL A 615 -8.19 12.84 22.56
C VAL A 615 -9.05 13.09 23.80
N THR A 616 -9.85 14.15 23.78
CA THR A 616 -10.81 14.53 24.84
C THR A 616 -11.72 15.68 24.35
N VAL A 617 -12.64 16.15 25.18
CA VAL A 617 -13.54 17.29 24.89
C VAL A 617 -13.34 18.39 25.93
N VAL A 618 -12.89 19.57 25.48
CA VAL A 618 -12.64 20.73 26.35
C VAL A 618 -13.55 21.88 25.93
N ASN A 619 -14.30 22.46 26.88
CA ASN A 619 -15.25 23.55 26.64
C ASN A 619 -16.31 23.28 25.54
N GLY A 620 -16.66 22.00 25.33
CA GLY A 620 -17.57 21.58 24.26
C GLY A 620 -16.94 21.57 22.86
N ILE A 621 -15.61 21.68 22.77
CA ILE A 621 -14.80 21.51 21.56
C ILE A 621 -14.13 20.14 21.64
N GLU A 622 -14.21 19.34 20.58
CA GLU A 622 -13.62 18.00 20.53
C GLU A 622 -12.25 18.03 19.87
N TYR A 623 -11.24 17.41 20.50
CA TYR A 623 -9.87 17.41 20.00
C TYR A 623 -9.55 16.05 19.39
N ILE A 624 -9.11 16.05 18.13
CA ILE A 624 -8.89 14.83 17.33
C ILE A 624 -7.46 14.82 16.79
N ASP A 625 -6.74 13.72 17.08
CA ASP A 625 -5.40 13.42 16.59
C ASP A 625 -5.46 12.56 15.32
N ASP A 626 -5.10 13.17 14.19
CA ASP A 626 -4.85 12.51 12.91
C ASP A 626 -3.41 12.81 12.44
N SER A 627 -2.43 12.76 13.36
CA SER A 627 -1.00 13.01 13.05
C SER A 627 -0.44 12.07 11.97
N LYS A 628 -1.05 10.89 11.75
CA LYS A 628 -0.77 10.01 10.59
C LYS A 628 -1.21 10.58 9.23
N GLY A 629 -1.95 11.69 9.19
CA GLY A 629 -2.34 12.42 7.99
C GLY A 629 -1.18 13.20 7.36
N THR A 630 -0.15 12.49 6.90
CA THR A 630 1.12 13.06 6.40
C THR A 630 1.08 13.54 4.94
N ASN A 631 -0.07 13.47 4.27
CA ASN A 631 -0.31 13.92 2.90
C ASN A 631 -1.64 14.68 2.77
N ILE A 632 -1.77 15.48 1.73
CA ILE A 632 -2.97 16.30 1.45
C ILE A 632 -4.26 15.48 1.42
N GLY A 633 -4.23 14.31 0.77
CA GLY A 633 -5.42 13.46 0.61
C GLY A 633 -5.98 12.96 1.94
N ALA A 634 -5.11 12.69 2.92
CA ALA A 634 -5.52 12.31 4.27
C ALA A 634 -6.27 13.47 4.96
N THR A 635 -5.71 14.67 4.94
CA THR A 635 -6.29 15.85 5.57
C THR A 635 -7.60 16.29 4.92
N VAL A 636 -7.71 16.17 3.59
CA VAL A 636 -8.98 16.33 2.87
C VAL A 636 -10.02 15.32 3.37
N ALA A 637 -9.67 14.03 3.45
CA ALA A 637 -10.58 12.97 3.88
C ALA A 637 -10.97 13.05 5.38
N ALA A 638 -10.11 13.62 6.22
CA ALA A 638 -10.39 13.92 7.61
C ALA A 638 -11.39 15.09 7.72
N LEU A 639 -11.09 16.25 7.12
CA LEU A 639 -11.95 17.45 7.13
C LEU A 639 -13.37 17.16 6.62
N GLN A 640 -13.48 16.49 5.46
CA GLN A 640 -14.77 16.12 4.87
C GLN A 640 -15.55 15.11 5.73
N GLY A 641 -14.83 14.26 6.48
CA GLY A 641 -15.41 13.21 7.32
C GLY A 641 -16.06 13.70 8.63
N LEU A 642 -15.73 14.90 9.11
CA LEU A 642 -16.15 15.39 10.43
C LEU A 642 -17.65 15.76 10.53
N GLY A 643 -18.29 16.14 9.41
CA GLY A 643 -19.69 16.59 9.38
C GLY A 643 -19.98 17.92 10.10
N ARG A 644 -18.96 18.60 10.64
CA ARG A 644 -19.02 19.87 11.37
C ARG A 644 -17.79 20.74 11.06
N ARG A 645 -17.78 21.99 11.52
CA ARG A 645 -16.65 22.92 11.35
C ARG A 645 -15.45 22.47 12.19
N ALA A 646 -14.24 22.72 11.70
CA ALA A 646 -12.99 22.40 12.39
C ALA A 646 -12.00 23.56 12.42
N VAL A 647 -11.21 23.68 13.48
CA VAL A 647 -9.93 24.42 13.44
C VAL A 647 -8.84 23.40 13.14
N LEU A 648 -8.11 23.59 12.05
CA LEU A 648 -7.11 22.65 11.54
C LEU A 648 -5.72 23.06 12.01
N ILE A 649 -4.93 22.11 12.54
CA ILE A 649 -3.47 22.26 12.70
C ILE A 649 -2.80 21.56 11.51
N ALA A 650 -2.05 22.34 10.71
CA ALA A 650 -1.42 21.88 9.47
C ALA A 650 0.05 22.30 9.34
N GLY A 651 0.86 21.51 8.62
CA GLY A 651 2.25 21.83 8.29
C GLY A 651 3.28 20.84 8.86
N GLY A 652 4.56 21.12 8.54
CA GLY A 652 5.69 20.20 8.65
C GLY A 652 6.55 20.22 7.37
N VAL A 653 7.02 19.06 6.92
CA VAL A 653 7.69 18.87 5.61
C VAL A 653 6.70 18.39 4.54
N GLY A 654 6.52 19.19 3.49
CA GLY A 654 5.51 19.03 2.45
C GLY A 654 5.84 18.11 1.29
N LYS A 655 7.12 17.72 1.09
CA LYS A 655 7.58 16.82 0.01
C LYS A 655 7.14 17.27 -1.40
N ASP A 656 7.25 18.57 -1.69
CA ASP A 656 6.88 19.19 -2.98
C ASP A 656 5.42 18.94 -3.43
N GLN A 657 4.51 18.64 -2.49
CA GLN A 657 3.07 18.55 -2.75
C GLN A 657 2.46 19.90 -3.13
N ASP A 658 1.50 19.89 -4.06
CA ASP A 658 0.69 21.06 -4.41
C ASP A 658 -0.40 21.30 -3.36
N PHE A 659 -0.11 22.15 -2.37
CA PHE A 659 -1.03 22.52 -1.30
C PHE A 659 -2.32 23.22 -1.76
N SER A 660 -2.42 23.71 -3.00
CA SER A 660 -3.66 24.31 -3.50
C SER A 660 -4.83 23.31 -3.50
N LEU A 661 -4.53 22.02 -3.56
CA LEU A 661 -5.49 20.92 -3.45
C LEU A 661 -6.20 20.84 -2.07
N LEU A 662 -5.64 21.43 -1.01
CA LEU A 662 -6.33 21.56 0.29
C LEU A 662 -7.42 22.64 0.27
N ALA A 663 -7.25 23.69 -0.54
CA ALA A 663 -8.04 24.93 -0.47
C ALA A 663 -9.57 24.72 -0.55
N PRO A 664 -10.12 23.85 -1.43
CA PRO A 664 -11.57 23.62 -1.49
C PRO A 664 -12.14 23.03 -0.19
N SER A 665 -11.41 22.09 0.43
CA SER A 665 -11.85 21.43 1.67
C SER A 665 -11.65 22.32 2.89
N VAL A 666 -10.58 23.12 2.91
CA VAL A 666 -10.37 24.16 3.94
C VAL A 666 -11.49 25.20 3.88
N ALA A 667 -11.81 25.77 2.72
CA ALA A 667 -12.89 26.74 2.58
C ALA A 667 -14.27 26.20 3.03
N ALA A 668 -14.57 24.95 2.67
CA ALA A 668 -15.84 24.30 3.01
C ALA A 668 -15.96 23.91 4.51
N HIS A 669 -14.89 23.36 5.11
CA HIS A 669 -14.97 22.70 6.42
C HIS A 669 -14.21 23.43 7.54
N ALA A 670 -13.13 24.15 7.24
CA ALA A 670 -12.34 24.82 8.28
C ALA A 670 -12.98 26.14 8.73
N ARG A 671 -12.87 26.44 10.02
CA ARG A 671 -13.15 27.74 10.63
C ARG A 671 -11.91 28.64 10.66
N ALA A 672 -10.76 28.03 10.92
CA ALA A 672 -9.44 28.64 10.92
C ALA A 672 -8.39 27.54 10.67
N VAL A 673 -7.19 27.93 10.25
CA VAL A 673 -6.03 27.04 10.16
C VAL A 673 -4.90 27.62 11.01
N VAL A 674 -4.26 26.76 11.79
CA VAL A 674 -3.04 27.05 12.55
C VAL A 674 -1.89 26.29 11.89
N LEU A 675 -0.91 27.04 11.41
CA LEU A 675 0.21 26.56 10.62
C LEU A 675 1.44 26.35 11.51
N ILE A 676 2.11 25.20 11.34
CA ILE A 676 3.33 24.82 12.05
C ILE A 676 4.40 24.30 11.08
N GLY A 677 5.66 24.32 11.51
CA GLY A 677 6.75 23.66 10.81
C GLY A 677 7.29 24.40 9.58
N ARG A 678 8.25 23.74 8.92
CA ARG A 678 9.12 24.29 7.87
C ARG A 678 8.33 24.89 6.70
N ASP A 679 7.40 24.13 6.14
CA ASP A 679 6.71 24.50 4.91
C ASP A 679 5.38 25.25 5.17
N ALA A 680 5.13 25.71 6.41
CA ALA A 680 4.01 26.58 6.77
C ALA A 680 3.82 27.79 5.83
N PRO A 681 4.87 28.49 5.33
CA PRO A 681 4.70 29.56 4.36
C PRO A 681 4.07 29.09 3.03
N LEU A 682 4.38 27.87 2.57
CA LEU A 682 3.81 27.32 1.34
C LEU A 682 2.33 26.98 1.51
N LEU A 683 1.93 26.44 2.67
CA LEU A 683 0.51 26.26 3.00
C LEU A 683 -0.20 27.61 3.13
N ARG A 684 0.43 28.63 3.71
CA ARG A 684 -0.13 29.97 3.85
C ARG A 684 -0.47 30.59 2.50
N ASP A 685 0.47 30.55 1.55
CA ASP A 685 0.28 31.09 0.21
C ASP A 685 -0.80 30.29 -0.56
N ALA A 686 -0.78 28.96 -0.48
CA ALA A 686 -1.76 28.10 -1.15
C ALA A 686 -3.19 28.21 -0.59
N LEU A 687 -3.35 28.62 0.67
CA LEU A 687 -4.64 28.77 1.34
C LEU A 687 -5.13 30.23 1.42
N ALA A 688 -4.35 31.21 0.98
CA ALA A 688 -4.65 32.65 1.13
C ALA A 688 -6.03 33.04 0.57
N ASP A 689 -6.38 32.52 -0.61
CA ASP A 689 -7.63 32.84 -1.31
C ASP A 689 -8.88 32.11 -0.74
N THR A 690 -8.72 31.24 0.26
CA THR A 690 -9.86 30.53 0.88
C THR A 690 -10.75 31.45 1.73
N GLY A 691 -10.24 32.60 2.18
CA GLY A 691 -10.90 33.49 3.12
C GLY A 691 -10.98 32.95 4.56
N VAL A 692 -10.35 31.81 4.85
CA VAL A 692 -10.26 31.22 6.19
C VAL A 692 -9.10 31.90 6.97
N PRO A 693 -9.27 32.28 8.24
CA PRO A 693 -8.17 32.82 9.07
C PRO A 693 -6.99 31.85 9.17
N LEU A 694 -5.78 32.33 8.83
CA LEU A 694 -4.54 31.56 8.85
C LEU A 694 -3.57 32.13 9.89
N HIS A 695 -3.30 31.39 10.96
CA HIS A 695 -2.44 31.78 12.08
C HIS A 695 -1.16 30.93 12.10
N ASP A 696 -0.01 31.49 12.47
CA ASP A 696 1.23 30.72 12.67
C ASP A 696 1.37 30.36 14.16
N ALA A 697 1.93 29.18 14.45
CA ALA A 697 2.33 28.75 15.78
C ALA A 697 3.78 28.25 15.77
N THR A 698 4.52 28.54 16.85
CA THR A 698 5.94 28.16 17.01
C THR A 698 6.14 26.69 17.34
N ASP A 699 5.16 26.09 17.99
CA ASP A 699 5.18 24.76 18.56
C ASP A 699 3.74 24.26 18.78
N MET A 700 3.61 23.02 19.24
CA MET A 700 2.30 22.38 19.40
C MET A 700 1.47 22.92 20.57
N ASP A 701 2.10 23.40 21.66
CA ASP A 701 1.36 23.98 22.80
C ASP A 701 0.78 25.35 22.41
N ALA A 702 1.58 26.19 21.74
CA ALA A 702 1.11 27.41 21.12
C ALA A 702 -0.01 27.14 20.10
N ALA A 703 0.11 26.09 19.29
CA ALA A 703 -0.91 25.72 18.31
C ALA A 703 -2.24 25.30 18.95
N VAL A 704 -2.20 24.43 19.97
CA VAL A 704 -3.39 23.98 20.72
C VAL A 704 -4.07 25.14 21.44
N ARG A 705 -3.30 26.03 22.08
CA ARG A 705 -3.84 27.23 22.76
C ARG A 705 -4.47 28.20 21.77
N LEU A 706 -3.86 28.44 20.61
CA LEU A 706 -4.49 29.24 19.54
C LEU A 706 -5.79 28.59 19.06
N CYS A 707 -5.79 27.27 18.81
CA CYS A 707 -7.00 26.54 18.40
C CYS A 707 -8.16 26.70 19.39
N ALA A 708 -7.89 26.62 20.69
CA ALA A 708 -8.89 26.82 21.74
C ALA A 708 -9.51 28.23 21.76
N THR A 709 -8.79 29.25 21.28
CA THR A 709 -9.35 30.63 21.12
C THR A 709 -10.14 30.83 19.82
N LEU A 710 -9.89 30.00 18.81
CA LEU A 710 -10.50 30.11 17.47
C LEU A 710 -11.75 29.23 17.31
N ALA A 711 -11.81 28.11 18.03
CA ALA A 711 -12.93 27.17 18.01
C ALA A 711 -14.12 27.65 18.84
N GLN A 712 -15.32 27.21 18.47
CA GLN A 712 -16.58 27.44 19.17
C GLN A 712 -17.13 26.10 19.70
N PRO A 713 -17.94 26.11 20.77
CA PRO A 713 -18.60 24.89 21.26
C PRO A 713 -19.40 24.21 20.13
N GLY A 714 -19.14 22.91 19.91
CA GLY A 714 -19.66 22.12 18.80
C GLY A 714 -18.72 21.96 17.60
N ASP A 715 -17.63 22.74 17.52
CA ASP A 715 -16.56 22.54 16.55
C ASP A 715 -15.60 21.41 16.98
N VAL A 716 -14.67 21.07 16.08
CA VAL A 716 -13.53 20.18 16.30
C VAL A 716 -12.21 20.96 16.23
N VAL A 717 -11.20 20.57 17.01
CA VAL A 717 -9.79 20.89 16.72
C VAL A 717 -9.15 19.63 16.16
N LEU A 718 -8.67 19.70 14.92
CA LEU A 718 -8.12 18.57 14.18
C LEU A 718 -6.62 18.78 13.94
N LEU A 719 -5.77 17.94 14.51
CA LEU A 719 -4.40 17.78 14.04
C LEU A 719 -4.44 16.83 12.83
N SER A 720 -4.41 17.36 11.61
CA SER A 720 -4.22 16.56 10.39
C SER A 720 -3.26 17.32 9.48
N PRO A 721 -1.95 16.99 9.52
CA PRO A 721 -0.91 17.94 9.17
C PRO A 721 -0.67 18.16 7.67
N ALA A 722 -1.16 17.29 6.80
CA ALA A 722 -0.84 17.21 5.35
C ALA A 722 0.65 17.02 5.01
N CYS A 723 1.51 16.92 6.03
CA CYS A 723 2.97 16.94 5.94
C CYS A 723 3.62 15.88 6.85
N ALA A 724 4.83 15.44 6.47
CA ALA A 724 5.70 14.69 7.35
C ALA A 724 6.20 15.56 8.53
N SER A 725 6.67 14.92 9.60
CA SER A 725 6.94 15.55 10.91
C SER A 725 8.40 15.87 11.20
N PHE A 726 9.33 15.41 10.34
CA PHE A 726 10.76 15.30 10.62
C PHE A 726 11.51 16.64 10.78
N ASP A 727 10.84 17.77 10.58
CA ASP A 727 11.35 19.12 10.83
C ASP A 727 11.19 19.58 12.29
N MET A 728 10.21 19.04 13.02
CA MET A 728 9.91 19.42 14.41
C MET A 728 9.88 18.24 15.39
N PHE A 729 9.73 17.00 14.91
CA PHE A 729 9.52 15.79 15.71
C PHE A 729 10.31 14.61 15.14
N THR A 730 10.60 13.59 15.96
CA THR A 730 11.24 12.34 15.50
C THR A 730 10.37 11.58 14.49
N GLY A 731 9.05 11.69 14.62
CA GLY A 731 8.07 11.05 13.76
C GLY A 731 6.63 11.46 14.09
N TYR A 732 5.67 10.91 13.34
CA TYR A 732 4.26 11.29 13.50
C TYR A 732 3.69 10.89 14.87
N ALA A 733 4.21 9.81 15.48
CA ALA A 733 3.75 9.33 16.78
C ALA A 733 4.07 10.35 17.87
N GLN A 734 5.33 10.79 17.96
CA GLN A 734 5.74 11.87 18.87
C GLN A 734 4.92 13.16 18.64
N ARG A 735 4.64 13.53 17.39
CA ARG A 735 3.80 14.70 17.08
C ARG A 735 2.37 14.56 17.63
N GLY A 736 1.78 13.36 17.54
CA GLY A 736 0.47 13.06 18.10
C GLY A 736 0.46 13.02 19.62
N ASP A 737 1.45 12.37 20.24
CA ASP A 737 1.65 12.35 21.70
C ASP A 737 1.80 13.75 22.29
N VAL A 738 2.60 14.61 21.65
CA VAL A 738 2.80 16.00 22.10
C VAL A 738 1.52 16.82 21.96
N PHE A 739 0.72 16.60 20.90
CA PHE A 739 -0.61 17.21 20.76
C PHE A 739 -1.57 16.73 21.85
N ALA A 740 -1.69 15.43 22.05
CA ALA A 740 -2.55 14.85 23.08
C ALA A 740 -2.15 15.34 24.49
N GLN A 741 -0.85 15.47 24.76
CA GLN A 741 -0.35 16.02 26.02
C GLN A 741 -0.67 17.51 26.17
N ALA A 742 -0.47 18.33 25.13
CA ALA A 742 -0.82 19.77 25.17
C ALA A 742 -2.32 20.00 25.42
N VAL A 743 -3.18 19.19 24.78
CA VAL A 743 -4.63 19.22 25.00
C VAL A 743 -5.00 18.83 26.43
N ARG A 744 -4.40 17.77 26.99
CA ARG A 744 -4.64 17.35 28.39
C ARG A 744 -4.18 18.40 29.39
N SER A 745 -2.96 18.96 29.24
CA SER A 745 -2.46 20.05 30.09
C SER A 745 -3.41 21.25 30.08
N MET A 746 -3.93 21.64 28.92
CA MET A 746 -4.92 22.71 28.79
C MET A 746 -6.28 22.35 29.42
N ALA A 747 -6.71 21.09 29.36
CA ALA A 747 -7.93 20.61 30.03
C ALA A 747 -7.79 20.67 31.57
N GLU A 748 -6.63 20.28 32.11
CA GLU A 748 -6.28 20.40 33.53
C GLU A 748 -6.27 21.85 33.99
N GLU A 749 -5.62 22.75 33.22
CA GLU A 749 -5.63 24.21 33.47
C GLU A 749 -7.06 24.79 33.47
N ALA A 750 -7.95 24.27 32.63
CA ALA A 750 -9.37 24.65 32.56
C ALA A 750 -10.24 23.97 33.65
N GLY A 751 -9.67 23.09 34.48
CA GLY A 751 -10.39 22.36 35.52
C GLY A 751 -11.38 21.32 34.99
N GLN A 752 -11.14 20.75 33.81
CA GLN A 752 -12.01 19.79 33.15
C GLN A 752 -11.45 18.37 33.21
N PRO A 753 -12.30 17.33 33.29
CA PRO A 753 -11.85 15.95 33.31
C PRO A 753 -11.14 15.61 31.99
N CYS A 754 -10.01 14.91 32.11
CA CYS A 754 -9.17 14.47 30.99
C CYS A 754 -9.74 13.22 30.32
#